data_AF-A0A432R4B4-F1
#
_entry.id   AF-A0A432R4B4-F1
#
_cell.length_a   1.000
_cell.length_b   1.000
_cell.length_c   1.000
_cell.angle_alpha   90.00
_cell.angle_beta   90.00
_cell.angle_gamma   90.00
#
_symmetry.space_group_name_H-M   'P 1'
#
loop_
_entity.id
_entity.type
_entity.pdbx_description
1 polymer ?
#
loop_
_entity_poly.entity_id
_entity_poly.type
_entity_poly.pdbx_seq_one_letter_code
_entity_poly.pdbx_strand_id
1 'polypeptide(L)'
;MKRAILLLFLFFTQIALAKTIIVDVNYDGSDPSTACLSGNTYDNSIANALKQAADGDIINICPGTYNETESILIDKDNLTLQGLGKCLNDVVINSNTTGYSIRILSQSSTSQTVLKSFTINHTASSGTAIYGDGTSNGNIILENLNINSNDKGLAFDNGFSILTNVTIVSKNRALDTSPTINTSIINSEINSTNESAIIFNSGNNIGIDINHTKISAPTDNQYGIKIIKSSNVSIDSVYIEASTGIYLSYDAHSVTIQHSILNSTTSSISNWALLVDVDSNYPATVKANCFYGTQEVKVMRSGSTFDGNYYDGVTDDGDGVIKMNDDTTKLWASGDNLADAHFVSSCQNSFALSTMMCQPNPIPIAEYRMDDCNWNGTPGEVKDSSGNGYDGVTFGHTTLNKGILCESAALLYQDTYIETNGAPTFTSYTFSAWLNIQYDGNTYHPILIKSDTPQDSFSNDDIEIYTGNGGITVSHNRSNGGTSGGTTSGRFPDNQWFLLTVSYNADTQELRIYYNGILQESAHIPAPINPPNRNFYIGKIGTYYLAGSIDEVKIFGEALSDQQIFEIYSNEKDAKNFDGQIRLCTLCPTLPACNLQNGLEFSTYDISTYRQQYPNNQDDYDSLENNFATYTYRFNKSIANTINTTGSDNNPFHPGTDNKYLTIFDGYIDINETGTYTFAVNGDDAVEVIFSDNEENISIGWYGQHRTDGTDHNANITFTKLGYYQLKFRHQDWDGDDSYQLFWKKPGDTSFSIVPNSNLFYCKPPSPVADYRMDKCSWSGDTGEVVDYSGNNYNGTAMEGAQTAIGKLCRSGLFDGVNDYIDLDNTFNDIFGPTSNQFSITAWIKPLALTTSTTNHGTKNAFIAKTSDKFNDNLEIGVNPDGSLHLYLDTKKKDTYADIGSGLTLNEWHFIAITYYNGVVKVKIDDQTFTNTTTWSGATILDQSDGSHFTIGATLNRNNYFNGYIDEVKIYNQVLTDENLQDIYDNEKNGYTYNGGSRSCPVLCPLSPVCDLQNGLEIRTYDISTYAQKYPENHTDYDLLESDYATNTNRFDKGLVNTIDTTGNNNNPFHDGTDDKYFTLFNGYLYIPLAGSYTFAVNGDDAVELILNDSEQNISIGWYGQHRTDGTDHNSTLYFSKSGYYQLKFRHQDWDGDDSYQLFWKKPGDTSFSIVPNSNLFYCK
;
A
#
# COMPACT_ATOMS: atom_id res chain seq x y z
N MET A 1 -42.61 22.58 27.67
CA MET A 1 -41.84 21.67 26.79
C MET A 1 -42.61 20.38 26.52
N LYS A 2 -43.79 20.48 25.90
CA LYS A 2 -44.64 19.34 25.48
C LYS A 2 -45.13 19.55 24.03
N ARG A 3 -44.29 20.18 23.21
CA ARG A 3 -44.51 20.42 21.77
C ARG A 3 -43.26 20.15 20.91
N ALA A 4 -42.24 19.50 21.46
CA ALA A 4 -41.01 19.13 20.77
C ALA A 4 -40.75 17.61 20.75
N ILE A 5 -41.74 16.79 21.12
CA ILE A 5 -41.62 15.32 21.25
C ILE A 5 -42.63 14.62 20.32
N LEU A 6 -42.79 15.11 19.09
CA LEU A 6 -43.67 14.46 18.10
C LEU A 6 -43.16 14.57 16.64
N LEU A 7 -41.85 14.74 16.45
CA LEU A 7 -41.26 14.90 15.10
C LEU A 7 -39.84 14.31 14.98
N LEU A 8 -39.51 13.30 15.79
CA LEU A 8 -38.23 12.57 15.69
C LEU A 8 -38.43 11.06 15.78
N PHE A 9 -39.49 10.56 15.14
CA PHE A 9 -39.70 9.15 14.87
C PHE A 9 -40.15 9.04 13.42
N LEU A 10 -39.17 8.91 12.51
CA LEU A 10 -39.22 8.36 11.15
C LEU A 10 -37.98 8.87 10.41
N PHE A 11 -37.07 7.95 10.10
CA PHE A 11 -36.05 7.93 9.03
C PHE A 11 -34.80 7.18 9.54
N PHE A 12 -34.97 5.88 9.82
CA PHE A 12 -33.90 4.91 9.59
C PHE A 12 -33.98 4.56 8.11
N THR A 13 -33.06 5.03 7.28
CA THR A 13 -32.87 4.52 5.92
C THR A 13 -31.81 3.42 5.99
N GLN A 14 -32.23 2.18 5.75
CA GLN A 14 -31.33 1.08 5.38
C GLN A 14 -30.44 1.58 4.22
N ILE A 15 -29.11 1.44 4.33
CA ILE A 15 -28.25 1.51 3.15
C ILE A 15 -28.55 0.24 2.36
N ALA A 16 -29.31 0.37 1.28
CA ALA A 16 -29.53 -0.72 0.35
C ALA A 16 -28.24 -0.97 -0.42
N LEU A 17 -27.80 -2.24 -0.54
CA LEU A 17 -26.76 -2.61 -1.51
C LEU A 17 -27.19 -2.14 -2.90
N ALA A 18 -26.26 -1.50 -3.63
CA ALA A 18 -26.45 -1.08 -5.00
C ALA A 18 -26.88 -2.28 -5.88
N LYS A 19 -27.96 -2.10 -6.61
CA LYS A 19 -28.56 -3.11 -7.50
C LYS A 19 -28.30 -2.76 -8.95
N THR A 20 -28.22 -3.82 -9.76
CA THR A 20 -28.33 -3.71 -11.21
C THR A 20 -29.79 -3.92 -11.62
N ILE A 21 -30.42 -2.89 -12.18
CA ILE A 21 -31.78 -2.92 -12.72
C ILE A 21 -31.70 -3.05 -14.25
N ILE A 22 -32.37 -4.04 -14.82
CA ILE A 22 -32.41 -4.24 -16.28
C ILE A 22 -33.71 -3.65 -16.82
N VAL A 23 -33.59 -2.78 -17.81
CA VAL A 23 -34.73 -2.26 -18.57
C VAL A 23 -34.72 -2.89 -19.96
N ASP A 24 -35.73 -3.70 -20.26
CA ASP A 24 -35.89 -4.32 -21.58
C ASP A 24 -37.30 -4.07 -22.09
N VAL A 25 -37.41 -3.42 -23.25
CA VAL A 25 -38.70 -3.11 -23.89
C VAL A 25 -39.56 -4.36 -24.13
N ASN A 26 -38.95 -5.55 -24.21
CA ASN A 26 -39.64 -6.82 -24.43
C ASN A 26 -40.01 -7.55 -23.13
N TYR A 27 -39.60 -7.05 -21.96
CA TYR A 27 -39.91 -7.69 -20.69
C TYR A 27 -41.41 -7.58 -20.38
N ASP A 28 -42.05 -8.74 -20.23
CA ASP A 28 -43.49 -8.85 -20.02
C ASP A 28 -43.92 -8.80 -18.54
N GLY A 29 -42.96 -8.66 -17.62
CA GLY A 29 -43.19 -8.61 -16.19
C GLY A 29 -43.21 -9.97 -15.47
N SER A 30 -42.98 -11.07 -16.18
CA SER A 30 -43.17 -12.42 -15.62
C SER A 30 -41.96 -13.36 -15.73
N ASP A 31 -41.09 -13.19 -16.73
CA ASP A 31 -39.94 -14.07 -16.98
C ASP A 31 -38.63 -13.28 -17.18
N PRO A 32 -37.70 -13.31 -16.20
CA PRO A 32 -36.39 -12.66 -16.32
C PRO A 32 -35.52 -13.16 -17.49
N SER A 33 -35.79 -14.35 -18.03
CA SER A 33 -34.99 -14.94 -19.12
C SER A 33 -35.20 -14.28 -20.48
N THR A 34 -36.20 -13.41 -20.61
CA THR A 34 -36.46 -12.65 -21.85
C THR A 34 -35.65 -11.36 -21.94
N ALA A 35 -34.97 -10.95 -20.86
CA ALA A 35 -34.15 -9.75 -20.83
C ALA A 35 -32.78 -9.99 -21.47
N CYS A 36 -32.18 -8.94 -22.06
CA CYS A 36 -30.91 -9.06 -22.78
C CYS A 36 -29.69 -9.44 -21.90
N LEU A 37 -29.81 -9.32 -20.58
CA LEU A 37 -28.83 -9.78 -19.58
C LEU A 37 -29.51 -10.07 -18.25
N SER A 38 -28.80 -10.73 -17.35
CA SER A 38 -29.24 -10.92 -15.96
C SER A 38 -28.98 -9.67 -15.10
N GLY A 39 -29.92 -9.35 -14.21
CA GLY A 39 -29.78 -8.36 -13.14
C GLY A 39 -30.65 -8.68 -11.93
N ASN A 40 -30.67 -7.77 -10.95
CA ASN A 40 -31.37 -7.94 -9.67
C ASN A 40 -32.89 -7.73 -9.82
N THR A 41 -33.28 -6.73 -10.60
CA THR A 41 -34.67 -6.41 -10.90
C THR A 41 -34.81 -6.05 -12.38
N TYR A 42 -36.04 -6.15 -12.89
CA TYR A 42 -36.34 -6.02 -14.32
C TYR A 42 -37.57 -5.14 -14.50
N ASP A 43 -37.53 -4.25 -15.50
CA ASP A 43 -38.66 -3.43 -15.92
C ASP A 43 -38.66 -3.27 -17.45
N ASN A 44 -39.74 -2.72 -18.01
CA ASN A 44 -39.85 -2.38 -19.43
C ASN A 44 -39.93 -0.86 -19.68
N SER A 45 -39.93 -0.06 -18.61
CA SER A 45 -39.84 1.41 -18.66
C SER A 45 -38.69 1.90 -17.79
N ILE A 46 -37.94 2.87 -18.32
CA ILE A 46 -36.84 3.54 -17.63
C ILE A 46 -37.38 4.36 -16.46
N ALA A 47 -38.51 5.05 -16.66
CA ALA A 47 -39.15 5.83 -15.61
C ALA A 47 -39.62 4.95 -14.43
N ASN A 48 -40.11 3.74 -14.70
CA ASN A 48 -40.48 2.78 -13.65
C ASN A 48 -39.27 2.15 -12.97
N ALA A 49 -38.20 1.85 -13.71
CA ALA A 49 -36.95 1.37 -13.16
C ALA A 49 -36.35 2.38 -12.16
N LEU A 50 -36.37 3.67 -12.49
CA LEU A 50 -35.90 4.74 -11.59
C LEU A 50 -36.72 4.88 -10.31
N LYS A 51 -38.04 4.63 -10.37
CA LYS A 51 -38.88 4.60 -9.14
C LYS A 51 -38.51 3.44 -8.20
N GLN A 52 -37.88 2.40 -8.73
CA GLN A 52 -37.43 1.24 -7.97
C GLN A 52 -35.96 1.36 -7.53
N ALA A 53 -35.21 2.28 -8.12
CA ALA A 53 -33.80 2.48 -7.86
C ALA A 53 -33.56 3.12 -6.47
N ALA A 54 -32.45 2.74 -5.87
CA ALA A 54 -31.86 3.35 -4.69
C ALA A 54 -30.55 4.09 -5.05
N ASP A 55 -29.97 4.77 -4.07
CA ASP A 55 -28.67 5.42 -4.23
C ASP A 55 -27.59 4.36 -4.52
N GLY A 56 -26.73 4.61 -5.51
CA GLY A 56 -25.68 3.70 -5.97
C GLY A 56 -26.10 2.72 -7.08
N ASP A 57 -27.39 2.63 -7.42
CA ASP A 57 -27.87 1.65 -8.39
C ASP A 57 -27.38 1.92 -9.83
N ILE A 58 -27.27 0.85 -10.61
CA ILE A 58 -26.99 0.88 -12.05
C ILE A 58 -28.23 0.43 -12.81
N ILE A 59 -28.68 1.25 -13.74
CA ILE A 59 -29.80 0.95 -14.65
C ILE A 59 -29.24 0.67 -16.04
N ASN A 60 -29.32 -0.60 -16.43
CA ASN A 60 -28.87 -1.12 -17.72
C ASN A 60 -30.06 -1.21 -18.69
N ILE A 61 -30.02 -0.43 -19.77
CA ILE A 61 -31.07 -0.38 -20.78
C ILE A 61 -30.68 -1.26 -21.97
N CYS A 62 -31.44 -2.31 -22.20
CA CYS A 62 -31.26 -3.22 -23.33
C CYS A 62 -31.50 -2.52 -24.68
N PRO A 63 -30.89 -3.00 -25.77
CA PRO A 63 -31.20 -2.54 -27.12
C PRO A 63 -32.72 -2.52 -27.39
N GLY A 64 -33.24 -1.37 -27.81
CA GLY A 64 -34.67 -1.15 -28.02
C GLY A 64 -35.02 0.32 -28.19
N THR A 65 -36.27 0.58 -28.57
CA THR A 65 -36.85 1.92 -28.60
C THR A 65 -37.86 2.09 -27.47
N TYR A 66 -37.54 2.95 -26.51
CA TYR A 66 -38.32 3.23 -25.31
C TYR A 66 -39.13 4.50 -25.51
N ASN A 67 -40.46 4.39 -25.53
CA ASN A 67 -41.35 5.54 -25.70
C ASN A 67 -41.87 5.97 -24.34
N GLU A 68 -41.16 6.87 -23.67
CA GLU A 68 -41.51 7.37 -22.35
C GLU A 68 -42.57 8.46 -22.44
N THR A 69 -43.70 8.24 -21.76
CA THR A 69 -44.84 9.18 -21.75
C THR A 69 -44.78 10.19 -20.62
N GLU A 70 -43.88 9.99 -19.66
CA GLU A 70 -43.60 10.88 -18.53
C GLU A 70 -42.11 11.23 -18.47
N SER A 71 -41.77 12.28 -17.73
CA SER A 71 -40.37 12.69 -17.56
C SER A 71 -39.63 11.64 -16.75
N ILE A 72 -38.45 11.23 -17.23
CA ILE A 72 -37.50 10.39 -16.51
C ILE A 72 -36.89 11.25 -15.39
N LEU A 73 -37.21 10.94 -14.13
CA LEU A 73 -36.72 11.67 -12.97
C LEU A 73 -35.57 10.90 -12.31
N ILE A 74 -34.40 11.52 -12.25
CA ILE A 74 -33.23 11.00 -11.54
C ILE A 74 -33.08 11.78 -10.24
N ASP A 75 -33.43 11.15 -9.13
CA ASP A 75 -33.43 11.68 -7.77
C ASP A 75 -32.76 10.69 -6.79
N LYS A 76 -31.74 9.96 -7.28
CA LYS A 76 -30.88 9.03 -6.51
C LYS A 76 -29.41 9.44 -6.56
N ASP A 77 -28.68 9.26 -5.46
CA ASP A 77 -27.25 9.59 -5.33
C ASP A 77 -26.44 8.47 -6.00
N ASN A 78 -25.30 8.78 -6.63
CA ASN A 78 -24.39 7.77 -7.19
C ASN A 78 -25.03 6.83 -8.25
N LEU A 79 -26.02 7.29 -9.00
CA LEU A 79 -26.75 6.49 -9.99
C LEU A 79 -26.07 6.49 -11.38
N THR A 80 -26.01 5.33 -12.03
CA THR A 80 -25.64 5.21 -13.46
C THR A 80 -26.83 4.76 -14.31
N LEU A 81 -27.11 5.47 -15.40
CA LEU A 81 -28.07 5.08 -16.44
C LEU A 81 -27.31 4.80 -17.75
N GLN A 82 -27.21 3.53 -18.16
CA GLN A 82 -26.45 3.13 -19.34
C GLN A 82 -27.22 2.31 -20.37
N GLY A 83 -27.00 2.59 -21.66
CA GLY A 83 -27.46 1.73 -22.75
C GLY A 83 -26.46 0.61 -23.06
N LEU A 84 -26.97 -0.59 -23.37
CA LEU A 84 -26.18 -1.80 -23.68
C LEU A 84 -26.08 -2.08 -25.20
N GLY A 85 -26.30 -1.05 -26.01
CA GLY A 85 -26.19 -1.10 -27.46
C GLY A 85 -24.76 -1.34 -27.94
N LYS A 86 -24.59 -2.08 -29.04
CA LYS A 86 -23.33 -2.10 -29.80
C LYS A 86 -23.11 -0.77 -30.52
N CYS A 87 -24.20 -0.08 -30.81
CA CYS A 87 -24.24 1.23 -31.43
C CYS A 87 -25.11 2.18 -30.61
N LEU A 88 -24.80 3.47 -30.68
CA LEU A 88 -25.50 4.50 -29.91
C LEU A 88 -27.03 4.52 -30.14
N ASN A 89 -27.45 4.22 -31.38
CA ASN A 89 -28.86 4.13 -31.78
C ASN A 89 -29.50 2.76 -31.51
N ASP A 90 -28.80 1.81 -30.90
CA ASP A 90 -29.42 0.55 -30.48
C ASP A 90 -30.32 0.77 -29.27
N VAL A 91 -30.04 1.78 -28.44
CA VAL A 91 -30.89 2.21 -27.34
C VAL A 91 -31.42 3.61 -27.64
N VAL A 92 -32.71 3.72 -27.94
CA VAL A 92 -33.37 4.98 -28.30
C VAL A 92 -34.45 5.32 -27.31
N ILE A 93 -34.35 6.47 -26.64
CA ILE A 93 -35.35 7.01 -25.73
C ILE A 93 -36.13 8.10 -26.46
N ASN A 94 -37.38 7.81 -26.82
CA ASN A 94 -38.30 8.79 -27.37
C ASN A 94 -39.14 9.38 -26.24
N SER A 95 -39.21 10.71 -26.18
CA SER A 95 -40.01 11.41 -25.19
C SER A 95 -40.72 12.61 -25.81
N ASN A 96 -42.04 12.69 -25.57
CA ASN A 96 -42.89 13.80 -26.01
C ASN A 96 -43.41 14.65 -24.84
N THR A 97 -42.75 14.57 -23.68
CA THR A 97 -43.12 15.34 -22.48
C THR A 97 -42.86 16.83 -22.65
N THR A 98 -43.82 17.66 -22.23
CA THR A 98 -43.64 19.11 -22.14
C THR A 98 -42.83 19.44 -20.89
N GLY A 99 -41.71 20.15 -21.03
CA GLY A 99 -40.81 20.47 -19.92
C GLY A 99 -39.45 19.80 -20.07
N TYR A 100 -39.32 18.53 -19.65
CA TYR A 100 -38.04 17.81 -19.70
C TYR A 100 -38.23 16.33 -20.08
N SER A 101 -37.33 15.78 -20.89
CA SER A 101 -37.30 14.31 -21.10
C SER A 101 -36.62 13.60 -19.94
N ILE A 102 -35.43 14.03 -19.58
CA ILE A 102 -34.72 13.62 -18.36
C ILE A 102 -34.55 14.85 -17.46
N ARG A 103 -34.92 14.72 -16.19
CA ARG A 103 -34.66 15.72 -15.15
C ARG A 103 -33.81 15.10 -14.06
N ILE A 104 -32.66 15.72 -13.78
CA ILE A 104 -31.70 15.29 -12.76
C ILE A 104 -31.84 16.25 -11.57
N LEU A 105 -32.33 15.75 -10.45
CA LEU A 105 -32.38 16.48 -9.19
C LEU A 105 -31.08 16.26 -8.43
N SER A 106 -30.41 17.34 -8.04
CA SER A 106 -29.22 17.24 -7.19
C SER A 106 -29.57 16.69 -5.82
N GLN A 107 -28.63 15.87 -5.38
CA GLN A 107 -28.44 15.40 -4.03
C GLN A 107 -27.00 15.75 -3.62
N SER A 108 -26.42 15.09 -2.61
CA SER A 108 -25.20 15.52 -1.90
C SER A 108 -24.08 16.11 -2.78
N SER A 109 -23.28 17.06 -2.27
CA SER A 109 -22.13 17.66 -3.01
C SER A 109 -21.00 16.69 -3.35
N THR A 110 -21.16 15.40 -3.03
CA THR A 110 -20.19 14.32 -3.25
C THR A 110 -20.72 13.25 -4.19
N SER A 111 -21.99 13.32 -4.60
CA SER A 111 -22.59 12.26 -5.40
C SER A 111 -22.30 12.39 -6.88
N GLN A 112 -22.32 11.27 -7.58
CA GLN A 112 -22.09 11.19 -9.02
C GLN A 112 -23.36 10.75 -9.76
N THR A 113 -23.63 11.29 -10.93
CA THR A 113 -24.69 10.79 -11.81
C THR A 113 -24.12 10.61 -13.20
N VAL A 114 -24.24 9.39 -13.74
CA VAL A 114 -23.67 9.03 -15.06
C VAL A 114 -24.80 8.68 -16.03
N LEU A 115 -24.78 9.30 -17.21
CA LEU A 115 -25.66 8.99 -18.33
C LEU A 115 -24.80 8.59 -19.53
N LYS A 116 -24.94 7.36 -20.01
CA LYS A 116 -24.06 6.87 -21.08
C LYS A 116 -24.67 5.92 -22.11
N SER A 117 -24.17 6.00 -23.34
CA SER A 117 -24.39 5.02 -24.41
C SER A 117 -25.84 4.86 -24.91
N PHE A 118 -26.58 5.96 -25.08
CA PHE A 118 -27.91 5.92 -25.71
C PHE A 118 -28.26 7.20 -26.51
N THR A 119 -29.26 7.07 -27.39
CA THR A 119 -29.88 8.19 -28.09
C THR A 119 -31.14 8.66 -27.36
N ILE A 120 -31.33 9.97 -27.23
CA ILE A 120 -32.56 10.59 -26.74
C ILE A 120 -33.17 11.50 -27.80
N ASN A 121 -34.46 11.32 -28.05
CA ASN A 121 -35.26 12.12 -28.95
C ASN A 121 -36.34 12.87 -28.15
N HIS A 122 -36.08 14.15 -27.87
CA HIS A 122 -37.07 15.06 -27.30
C HIS A 122 -37.94 15.64 -28.41
N THR A 123 -39.11 15.06 -28.62
CA THR A 123 -39.99 15.43 -29.75
C THR A 123 -40.95 16.57 -29.43
N ALA A 124 -41.08 16.95 -28.16
CA ALA A 124 -41.96 18.06 -27.78
C ALA A 124 -41.45 19.40 -28.34
N SER A 125 -42.37 20.28 -28.72
CA SER A 125 -42.01 21.60 -29.28
C SER A 125 -41.54 22.62 -28.25
N SER A 126 -41.51 22.24 -26.97
CA SER A 126 -41.14 23.10 -25.84
C SER A 126 -40.58 22.27 -24.70
N GLY A 127 -39.41 22.65 -24.18
CA GLY A 127 -38.71 21.96 -23.12
C GLY A 127 -37.22 21.77 -23.40
N THR A 128 -36.59 20.92 -22.59
CA THR A 128 -35.18 20.54 -22.70
C THR A 128 -35.08 19.01 -22.71
N ALA A 129 -34.21 18.43 -23.54
CA ALA A 129 -34.04 16.98 -23.53
C ALA A 129 -33.49 16.50 -22.18
N ILE A 130 -32.42 17.11 -21.67
CA ILE A 130 -31.89 16.80 -20.33
C ILE A 130 -31.71 18.09 -19.55
N TYR A 131 -32.29 18.14 -18.35
CA TYR A 131 -32.22 19.28 -17.45
C TYR A 131 -31.70 18.89 -16.07
N GLY A 132 -30.69 19.60 -15.56
CA GLY A 132 -30.22 19.47 -14.18
C GLY A 132 -30.51 20.74 -13.37
N ASP A 133 -31.26 20.62 -12.27
CA ASP A 133 -31.78 21.75 -11.47
C ASP A 133 -31.19 21.86 -10.06
N GLY A 134 -30.03 21.25 -9.88
CA GLY A 134 -29.61 20.79 -8.59
C GLY A 134 -28.93 21.82 -7.67
N THR A 135 -29.29 21.86 -6.37
CA THR A 135 -28.82 22.89 -5.41
C THR A 135 -27.45 22.65 -4.75
N SER A 136 -26.88 21.44 -4.86
CA SER A 136 -25.52 21.10 -4.40
C SER A 136 -24.80 20.31 -5.51
N ASN A 137 -23.60 20.70 -5.86
CA ASN A 137 -22.97 20.17 -7.08
C ASN A 137 -22.49 18.72 -6.93
N GLY A 138 -23.40 17.77 -7.12
CA GLY A 138 -23.05 16.41 -7.51
C GLY A 138 -22.43 16.41 -8.92
N ASN A 139 -21.49 15.49 -9.15
CA ASN A 139 -20.75 15.32 -10.39
C ASN A 139 -21.61 14.66 -11.48
N ILE A 140 -22.13 15.44 -12.43
CA ILE A 140 -22.87 14.91 -13.59
C ILE A 140 -21.90 14.59 -14.73
N ILE A 141 -21.98 13.36 -15.25
CA ILE A 141 -21.18 12.83 -16.35
C ILE A 141 -22.10 12.43 -17.51
N LEU A 142 -21.83 12.98 -18.69
CA LEU A 142 -22.50 12.64 -19.94
C LEU A 142 -21.47 12.03 -20.91
N GLU A 143 -21.66 10.77 -21.30
CA GLU A 143 -20.67 10.02 -22.08
C GLU A 143 -21.35 9.30 -23.24
N ASN A 144 -20.85 9.45 -24.48
CA ASN A 144 -21.37 8.68 -25.63
C ASN A 144 -22.90 8.82 -25.78
N LEU A 145 -23.41 10.04 -25.98
CA LEU A 145 -24.86 10.32 -26.10
C LEU A 145 -25.20 10.99 -27.44
N ASN A 146 -26.38 10.68 -27.99
CA ASN A 146 -26.95 11.44 -29.10
C ASN A 146 -28.25 12.09 -28.67
N ILE A 147 -28.30 13.42 -28.67
CA ILE A 147 -29.41 14.20 -28.15
C ILE A 147 -30.04 14.96 -29.32
N ASN A 148 -31.20 14.50 -29.76
CA ASN A 148 -32.02 15.19 -30.76
C ASN A 148 -33.17 15.90 -30.05
N SER A 149 -33.28 17.22 -30.21
CA SER A 149 -34.33 18.01 -29.55
C SER A 149 -35.05 18.99 -30.48
N ASN A 150 -36.37 18.94 -30.43
CA ASN A 150 -37.25 19.90 -31.11
C ASN A 150 -37.34 21.27 -30.40
N ASP A 151 -36.70 21.44 -29.24
CA ASP A 151 -36.51 22.73 -28.54
C ASP A 151 -35.05 22.84 -28.06
N LYS A 152 -34.78 22.70 -26.75
CA LYS A 152 -33.42 22.80 -26.19
C LYS A 152 -32.78 21.42 -25.99
N GLY A 153 -31.47 21.32 -26.20
CA GLY A 153 -30.71 20.08 -25.96
C GLY A 153 -30.52 19.84 -24.47
N LEU A 154 -29.56 20.56 -23.88
CA LEU A 154 -29.15 20.47 -22.49
C LEU A 154 -29.35 21.81 -21.78
N ALA A 155 -29.79 21.75 -20.53
CA ALA A 155 -29.76 22.92 -19.64
C ALA A 155 -29.35 22.52 -18.22
N PHE A 156 -28.43 23.27 -17.61
CA PHE A 156 -27.93 22.98 -16.27
C PHE A 156 -27.83 24.25 -15.44
N ASP A 157 -28.53 24.29 -14.31
CA ASP A 157 -28.54 25.46 -13.44
C ASP A 157 -27.18 25.68 -12.74
N ASN A 158 -26.39 24.61 -12.57
CA ASN A 158 -25.14 24.62 -11.82
C ASN A 158 -23.95 23.93 -12.53
N GLY A 159 -24.08 23.64 -13.83
CA GLY A 159 -23.05 22.94 -14.60
C GLY A 159 -23.10 21.42 -14.47
N PHE A 160 -22.05 20.80 -15.00
CA PHE A 160 -21.80 19.36 -15.02
C PHE A 160 -20.28 19.15 -15.00
N SER A 161 -19.79 17.96 -14.68
CA SER A 161 -18.34 17.70 -14.58
C SER A 161 -17.74 17.49 -15.96
N ILE A 162 -18.29 16.56 -16.73
CA ILE A 162 -17.79 16.21 -18.06
C ILE A 162 -18.92 15.83 -19.02
N LEU A 163 -18.77 16.30 -20.25
CA LEU A 163 -19.53 15.90 -21.42
C LEU A 163 -18.51 15.44 -22.46
N THR A 164 -18.53 14.16 -22.82
CA THR A 164 -17.56 13.57 -23.76
C THR A 164 -18.24 12.68 -24.79
N ASN A 165 -17.81 12.77 -26.05
CA ASN A 165 -18.38 12.01 -27.17
C ASN A 165 -19.91 12.19 -27.31
N VAL A 166 -20.40 13.42 -27.12
CA VAL A 166 -21.83 13.71 -27.20
C VAL A 166 -22.14 14.50 -28.46
N THR A 167 -23.17 14.04 -29.19
CA THR A 167 -23.78 14.80 -30.27
C THR A 167 -25.08 15.44 -29.78
N ILE A 168 -25.22 16.75 -29.95
CA ILE A 168 -26.44 17.49 -29.65
C ILE A 168 -26.91 18.17 -30.93
N VAL A 169 -28.13 17.85 -31.35
CA VAL A 169 -28.83 18.53 -32.44
C VAL A 169 -30.13 19.09 -31.88
N SER A 170 -30.19 20.40 -31.69
CA SER A 170 -31.34 21.08 -31.12
C SER A 170 -31.90 22.17 -32.03
N LYS A 171 -33.22 22.37 -31.93
CA LYS A 171 -33.86 23.48 -32.65
C LYS A 171 -33.40 24.83 -32.11
N ASN A 172 -33.51 25.02 -30.80
CA ASN A 172 -33.06 26.21 -30.08
C ASN A 172 -31.72 25.89 -29.37
N ARG A 173 -31.43 26.43 -28.19
CA ARG A 173 -30.11 26.29 -27.54
C ARG A 173 -29.71 24.83 -27.35
N ALA A 174 -28.50 24.48 -27.75
CA ALA A 174 -27.97 23.13 -27.62
C ALA A 174 -27.47 22.87 -26.20
N LEU A 175 -26.77 23.84 -25.61
CA LEU A 175 -26.32 23.81 -24.22
C LEU A 175 -26.48 25.18 -23.55
N ASP A 176 -27.26 25.24 -22.47
CA ASP A 176 -27.49 26.44 -21.66
C ASP A 176 -27.12 26.16 -20.20
N THR A 177 -26.00 26.72 -19.72
CA THR A 177 -25.49 26.36 -18.40
C THR A 177 -24.93 27.55 -17.60
N SER A 178 -25.09 27.48 -16.28
CA SER A 178 -24.54 28.44 -15.32
C SER A 178 -23.63 27.71 -14.32
N PRO A 179 -22.41 27.28 -14.72
CA PRO A 179 -21.60 26.39 -13.90
C PRO A 179 -21.29 26.95 -12.52
N THR A 180 -21.40 26.11 -11.50
CA THR A 180 -20.86 26.35 -10.15
C THR A 180 -19.76 25.33 -9.78
N ILE A 181 -19.46 24.38 -10.68
CA ILE A 181 -18.33 23.42 -10.67
C ILE A 181 -17.57 23.45 -11.99
N ASN A 182 -16.34 22.92 -11.97
CA ASN A 182 -15.54 22.77 -13.19
C ASN A 182 -16.30 21.93 -14.22
N THR A 183 -16.33 22.40 -15.46
CA THR A 183 -17.10 21.81 -16.54
C THR A 183 -16.23 21.59 -17.77
N SER A 184 -16.20 20.35 -18.28
CA SER A 184 -15.42 19.99 -19.46
C SER A 184 -16.30 19.47 -20.60
N ILE A 185 -16.05 19.92 -21.83
CA ILE A 185 -16.70 19.46 -23.07
C ILE A 185 -15.62 18.95 -24.00
N ILE A 186 -15.63 17.65 -24.33
CA ILE A 186 -14.54 16.99 -25.03
C ILE A 186 -15.09 16.16 -26.20
N ASN A 187 -14.44 16.21 -27.36
CA ASN A 187 -14.72 15.35 -28.52
C ASN A 187 -16.22 15.27 -28.90
N SER A 188 -16.89 16.40 -28.97
CA SER A 188 -18.35 16.47 -29.08
C SER A 188 -18.81 17.27 -30.29
N GLU A 189 -20.08 17.09 -30.70
CA GLU A 189 -20.71 17.90 -31.74
C GLU A 189 -21.94 18.61 -31.18
N ILE A 190 -21.96 19.94 -31.21
CA ILE A 190 -22.98 20.76 -30.54
C ILE A 190 -23.61 21.71 -31.56
N ASN A 191 -24.81 21.37 -32.02
CA ASN A 191 -25.48 22.04 -33.13
C ASN A 191 -26.84 22.61 -32.69
N SER A 192 -27.05 23.90 -32.94
CA SER A 192 -28.33 24.58 -32.79
C SER A 192 -28.79 25.21 -34.11
N THR A 193 -30.11 25.22 -34.37
CA THR A 193 -30.63 25.73 -35.65
C THR A 193 -31.20 27.16 -35.63
N ASN A 194 -31.67 27.66 -34.47
CA ASN A 194 -32.35 28.96 -34.34
C ASN A 194 -31.75 29.91 -33.30
N GLU A 195 -31.10 29.35 -32.27
CA GLU A 195 -30.51 30.11 -31.16
C GLU A 195 -29.02 29.78 -31.05
N SER A 196 -28.34 30.40 -30.09
CA SER A 196 -26.92 30.15 -29.81
C SER A 196 -26.68 28.70 -29.39
N ALA A 197 -25.56 28.11 -29.81
CA ALA A 197 -25.27 26.71 -29.50
C ALA A 197 -24.94 26.54 -28.02
N ILE A 198 -23.95 27.27 -27.51
CA ILE A 198 -23.50 27.18 -26.12
C ILE A 198 -23.60 28.55 -25.43
N ILE A 199 -24.21 28.58 -24.24
CA ILE A 199 -24.20 29.74 -23.34
C ILE A 199 -23.66 29.33 -21.98
N PHE A 200 -22.62 30.03 -21.53
CA PHE A 200 -22.10 29.96 -20.17
C PHE A 200 -22.42 31.24 -19.40
N ASN A 201 -23.03 31.12 -18.22
CA ASN A 201 -23.37 32.24 -17.35
C ASN A 201 -23.16 31.91 -15.86
N SER A 202 -21.92 31.64 -15.44
CA SER A 202 -21.61 31.15 -14.09
C SER A 202 -21.72 32.20 -12.98
N GLY A 203 -21.29 33.44 -13.21
CA GLY A 203 -21.14 34.46 -12.16
C GLY A 203 -20.02 34.17 -11.15
N ASN A 204 -19.23 33.12 -11.35
CA ASN A 204 -18.25 32.57 -10.41
C ASN A 204 -16.89 32.30 -11.09
N ASN A 205 -15.85 32.06 -10.30
CA ASN A 205 -14.50 31.75 -10.79
C ASN A 205 -14.26 30.24 -10.86
N ILE A 206 -14.53 29.61 -12.01
CA ILE A 206 -14.66 28.15 -12.17
C ILE A 206 -14.03 27.71 -13.49
N GLY A 207 -13.31 26.58 -13.51
CA GLY A 207 -12.70 26.07 -14.73
C GLY A 207 -13.73 25.61 -15.76
N ILE A 208 -13.74 26.20 -16.95
CA ILE A 208 -14.51 25.72 -18.10
C ILE A 208 -13.52 25.30 -19.18
N ASP A 209 -13.56 24.05 -19.60
CA ASP A 209 -12.69 23.52 -20.66
C ASP A 209 -13.51 22.99 -21.84
N ILE A 210 -13.17 23.41 -23.05
CA ILE A 210 -13.80 22.95 -24.29
C ILE A 210 -12.68 22.49 -25.21
N ASN A 211 -12.64 21.20 -25.50
CA ASN A 211 -11.57 20.56 -26.25
C ASN A 211 -12.11 19.73 -27.41
N HIS A 212 -11.46 19.80 -28.57
CA HIS A 212 -11.72 18.93 -29.72
C HIS A 212 -13.20 18.83 -30.14
N THR A 213 -13.93 19.94 -30.07
CA THR A 213 -15.40 19.96 -30.21
C THR A 213 -15.81 20.72 -31.47
N LYS A 214 -16.83 20.21 -32.18
CA LYS A 214 -17.44 20.87 -33.34
C LYS A 214 -18.73 21.58 -32.92
N ILE A 215 -18.91 22.83 -33.33
CA ILE A 215 -20.04 23.66 -32.89
C ILE A 215 -20.68 24.35 -34.09
N SER A 216 -22.01 24.34 -34.18
CA SER A 216 -22.74 25.07 -35.22
C SER A 216 -23.93 25.87 -34.69
N ALA A 217 -24.02 27.14 -35.12
CA ALA A 217 -25.14 28.05 -34.83
C ALA A 217 -25.33 29.08 -35.97
N PRO A 218 -25.89 28.69 -37.12
CA PRO A 218 -25.83 29.48 -38.35
C PRO A 218 -26.82 30.66 -38.40
N THR A 219 -27.80 30.74 -37.49
CA THR A 219 -28.81 31.81 -37.48
C THR A 219 -28.19 33.16 -37.20
N ASP A 220 -28.63 34.19 -37.93
CA ASP A 220 -28.14 35.56 -37.75
C ASP A 220 -28.29 36.07 -36.31
N ASN A 221 -27.26 36.74 -35.80
CA ASN A 221 -27.14 37.24 -34.42
C ASN A 221 -27.15 36.15 -33.32
N GLN A 222 -26.80 34.91 -33.68
CA GLN A 222 -26.55 33.83 -32.72
C GLN A 222 -25.07 33.51 -32.60
N TYR A 223 -24.71 32.90 -31.48
CA TYR A 223 -23.33 32.62 -31.11
C TYR A 223 -23.06 31.11 -31.15
N GLY A 224 -21.89 30.70 -31.64
CA GLY A 224 -21.39 29.35 -31.39
C GLY A 224 -21.19 29.17 -29.88
N ILE A 225 -20.36 30.03 -29.29
CA ILE A 225 -20.13 30.09 -27.84
C ILE A 225 -20.35 31.51 -27.33
N LYS A 226 -21.17 31.66 -26.29
CA LYS A 226 -21.36 32.92 -25.57
C LYS A 226 -20.93 32.78 -24.12
N ILE A 227 -19.85 33.48 -23.74
CA ILE A 227 -19.29 33.48 -22.39
C ILE A 227 -19.73 34.74 -21.64
N ILE A 228 -20.56 34.57 -20.61
CA ILE A 228 -21.09 35.61 -19.75
C ILE A 228 -20.60 35.39 -18.32
N LYS A 229 -20.02 36.42 -17.68
CA LYS A 229 -19.65 36.41 -16.25
C LYS A 229 -18.90 35.14 -15.79
N SER A 230 -18.05 34.58 -16.64
CA SER A 230 -17.35 33.32 -16.36
C SER A 230 -15.86 33.54 -16.44
N SER A 231 -15.11 32.93 -15.52
CA SER A 231 -13.66 33.06 -15.43
C SER A 231 -12.98 31.72 -15.70
N ASN A 232 -11.66 31.69 -15.95
CA ASN A 232 -10.87 30.46 -16.16
C ASN A 232 -11.41 29.56 -17.28
N VAL A 233 -11.59 30.13 -18.47
CA VAL A 233 -12.13 29.43 -19.64
C VAL A 233 -11.00 29.03 -20.58
N SER A 234 -10.94 27.76 -20.96
CA SER A 234 -10.04 27.18 -21.95
C SER A 234 -10.85 26.67 -23.14
N ILE A 235 -10.47 27.09 -24.35
CA ILE A 235 -11.07 26.65 -25.61
C ILE A 235 -9.93 26.22 -26.51
N ASP A 236 -9.78 24.92 -26.74
CA ASP A 236 -8.65 24.34 -27.46
C ASP A 236 -9.12 23.39 -28.57
N SER A 237 -8.55 23.54 -29.76
CA SER A 237 -8.78 22.60 -30.87
C SER A 237 -10.27 22.48 -31.26
N VAL A 238 -11.02 23.57 -31.19
CA VAL A 238 -12.47 23.60 -31.48
C VAL A 238 -12.72 24.07 -32.91
N TYR A 239 -13.74 23.51 -33.58
CA TYR A 239 -14.22 23.98 -34.88
C TYR A 239 -15.61 24.61 -34.75
N ILE A 240 -15.76 25.87 -35.16
CA ILE A 240 -17.02 26.62 -35.03
C ILE A 240 -17.50 27.15 -36.38
N GLU A 241 -18.74 26.81 -36.73
CA GLU A 241 -19.50 27.41 -37.84
C GLU A 241 -20.74 28.13 -37.30
N ALA A 242 -20.65 29.43 -37.10
CA ALA A 242 -21.75 30.21 -36.53
C ALA A 242 -21.84 31.60 -37.12
N SER A 243 -22.97 32.28 -36.89
CA SER A 243 -23.10 33.70 -37.23
C SER A 243 -22.05 34.54 -36.51
N THR A 244 -21.97 34.47 -35.19
CA THR A 244 -20.78 34.88 -34.43
C THR A 244 -20.15 33.63 -33.82
N GLY A 245 -18.85 33.39 -34.04
CA GLY A 245 -18.19 32.19 -33.53
C GLY A 245 -18.14 32.17 -31.99
N ILE A 246 -17.35 33.06 -31.40
CA ILE A 246 -17.24 33.22 -29.95
C ILE A 246 -17.51 34.67 -29.55
N TYR A 247 -18.34 34.87 -28.52
CA TYR A 247 -18.51 36.17 -27.86
C TYR A 247 -18.09 36.10 -26.40
N LEU A 248 -17.11 36.94 -26.03
CA LEU A 248 -16.65 37.14 -24.66
C LEU A 248 -17.22 38.46 -24.12
N SER A 249 -18.06 38.40 -23.10
CA SER A 249 -18.62 39.59 -22.46
C SER A 249 -17.61 40.34 -21.57
N TYR A 250 -17.95 41.58 -21.18
CA TYR A 250 -17.15 42.42 -20.28
C TYR A 250 -16.72 41.74 -18.98
N ASP A 251 -17.59 40.94 -18.39
CA ASP A 251 -17.36 40.28 -17.10
C ASP A 251 -16.70 38.88 -17.25
N ALA A 252 -16.19 38.52 -18.43
CA ALA A 252 -15.45 37.28 -18.63
C ALA A 252 -13.96 37.48 -18.33
N HIS A 253 -13.36 36.59 -17.54
CA HIS A 253 -11.97 36.72 -17.08
C HIS A 253 -11.14 35.48 -17.41
N SER A 254 -9.81 35.64 -17.54
CA SER A 254 -8.87 34.51 -17.72
C SER A 254 -9.30 33.53 -18.82
N VAL A 255 -9.63 34.04 -20.00
CA VAL A 255 -10.07 33.24 -21.15
C VAL A 255 -8.88 32.96 -22.07
N THR A 256 -8.65 31.70 -22.41
CA THR A 256 -7.66 31.25 -23.39
C THR A 256 -8.37 30.57 -24.57
N ILE A 257 -8.04 30.97 -25.79
CA ILE A 257 -8.55 30.38 -27.03
C ILE A 257 -7.34 29.98 -27.88
N GLN A 258 -7.20 28.69 -28.18
CA GLN A 258 -6.06 28.19 -28.93
C GLN A 258 -6.36 27.03 -29.89
N HIS A 259 -5.49 26.85 -30.89
CA HIS A 259 -5.53 25.79 -31.91
C HIS A 259 -6.89 25.58 -32.60
N SER A 260 -7.77 26.58 -32.55
CA SER A 260 -9.17 26.45 -32.97
C SER A 260 -9.39 27.03 -34.36
N ILE A 261 -10.46 26.59 -35.02
CA ILE A 261 -10.92 27.09 -36.33
C ILE A 261 -12.28 27.75 -36.14
N LEU A 262 -12.38 29.05 -36.40
CA LEU A 262 -13.60 29.82 -36.22
C LEU A 262 -14.03 30.43 -37.56
N ASN A 263 -15.23 30.05 -38.02
CA ASN A 263 -15.78 30.50 -39.29
C ASN A 263 -17.10 31.26 -39.05
N SER A 264 -17.10 32.56 -39.36
CA SER A 264 -18.32 33.38 -39.40
C SER A 264 -19.10 33.10 -40.69
N THR A 265 -20.29 32.51 -40.57
CA THR A 265 -21.09 32.02 -41.71
C THR A 265 -22.00 33.09 -42.33
N THR A 266 -21.99 34.32 -41.82
CA THR A 266 -22.91 35.39 -42.26
C THR A 266 -22.14 36.62 -42.74
N SER A 267 -22.69 37.32 -43.74
CA SER A 267 -22.11 38.56 -44.27
C SER A 267 -22.53 39.83 -43.51
N SER A 268 -23.15 39.70 -42.34
CA SER A 268 -23.60 40.84 -41.56
C SER A 268 -22.43 41.54 -40.90
N ILE A 269 -22.49 42.86 -40.77
CA ILE A 269 -21.43 43.66 -40.17
C ILE A 269 -21.36 43.58 -38.63
N SER A 270 -22.30 42.88 -38.02
CA SER A 270 -22.41 42.70 -36.57
C SER A 270 -21.83 41.37 -36.07
N ASN A 271 -21.39 40.48 -36.97
CA ASN A 271 -21.25 39.06 -36.72
C ASN A 271 -19.84 38.57 -37.00
N TRP A 272 -19.09 38.27 -35.94
CA TRP A 272 -17.64 38.08 -36.00
C TRP A 272 -17.25 36.64 -35.67
N ALA A 273 -16.21 36.10 -36.30
CA ALA A 273 -15.69 34.80 -35.89
C ALA A 273 -15.26 34.82 -34.40
N LEU A 274 -14.66 35.93 -33.94
CA LEU A 274 -14.37 36.22 -32.55
C LEU A 274 -14.73 37.67 -32.18
N LEU A 275 -15.55 37.84 -31.15
CA LEU A 275 -15.92 39.13 -30.56
C LEU A 275 -15.45 39.20 -29.10
N VAL A 276 -14.43 40.01 -28.84
CA VAL A 276 -13.80 40.19 -27.52
C VAL A 276 -14.26 41.51 -26.89
N ASP A 277 -15.06 41.43 -25.83
CA ASP A 277 -15.59 42.57 -25.09
C ASP A 277 -15.14 42.58 -23.62
N VAL A 278 -14.07 41.86 -23.26
CA VAL A 278 -13.58 41.69 -21.86
C VAL A 278 -13.02 42.99 -21.24
N ASP A 279 -13.02 43.05 -19.90
CA ASP A 279 -12.32 44.09 -19.14
C ASP A 279 -10.80 44.04 -19.41
N SER A 280 -10.18 45.20 -19.65
CA SER A 280 -8.74 45.33 -19.88
C SER A 280 -7.85 44.83 -18.73
N ASN A 281 -8.40 44.73 -17.52
CA ASN A 281 -7.70 44.16 -16.36
C ASN A 281 -7.64 42.62 -16.39
N TYR A 282 -8.50 41.98 -17.19
CA TYR A 282 -8.60 40.54 -17.33
C TYR A 282 -8.55 40.15 -18.81
N PRO A 283 -7.41 40.42 -19.47
CA PRO A 283 -7.28 40.21 -20.92
C PRO A 283 -7.46 38.74 -21.30
N ALA A 284 -8.05 38.51 -22.47
CA ALA A 284 -8.08 37.18 -23.08
C ALA A 284 -6.73 36.86 -23.76
N THR A 285 -6.38 35.59 -23.83
CA THR A 285 -5.22 35.08 -24.57
C THR A 285 -5.71 34.32 -25.80
N VAL A 286 -5.29 34.73 -26.99
CA VAL A 286 -5.75 34.16 -28.27
C VAL A 286 -4.54 33.71 -29.08
N LYS A 287 -4.32 32.39 -29.17
CA LYS A 287 -3.07 31.84 -29.73
C LYS A 287 -3.29 30.76 -30.79
N ALA A 288 -2.56 30.81 -31.89
CA ALA A 288 -2.50 29.71 -32.87
C ALA A 288 -3.88 29.29 -33.42
N ASN A 289 -4.81 30.21 -33.64
CA ASN A 289 -6.13 29.93 -34.21
C ASN A 289 -6.20 30.23 -35.71
N CYS A 290 -7.24 29.75 -36.38
CA CYS A 290 -7.56 30.09 -37.76
C CYS A 290 -8.94 30.75 -37.85
N PHE A 291 -8.99 31.97 -38.37
CA PHE A 291 -10.22 32.74 -38.52
C PHE A 291 -10.63 32.84 -40.00
N TYR A 292 -11.92 32.62 -40.25
CA TYR A 292 -12.54 32.68 -41.58
C TYR A 292 -13.83 33.50 -41.54
N GLY A 293 -14.21 34.03 -42.71
CA GLY A 293 -15.47 34.76 -42.92
C GLY A 293 -15.26 36.19 -43.39
N THR A 294 -16.37 36.94 -43.50
CA THR A 294 -16.32 38.37 -43.88
C THR A 294 -15.89 39.27 -42.72
N GLN A 295 -16.07 38.80 -41.49
CA GLN A 295 -15.68 39.48 -40.25
C GLN A 295 -15.05 38.46 -39.31
N GLU A 296 -13.77 38.63 -39.03
CA GLU A 296 -12.96 37.62 -38.35
C GLU A 296 -12.81 37.96 -36.88
N VAL A 297 -12.12 39.06 -36.53
CA VAL A 297 -11.87 39.41 -35.13
C VAL A 297 -12.22 40.85 -34.80
N LYS A 298 -13.03 41.03 -33.75
CA LYS A 298 -13.37 42.34 -33.18
C LYS A 298 -12.99 42.42 -31.71
N VAL A 299 -12.20 43.42 -31.37
CA VAL A 299 -11.73 43.71 -30.01
C VAL A 299 -12.29 45.06 -29.55
N MET A 300 -13.22 45.04 -28.60
CA MET A 300 -13.90 46.24 -28.11
C MET A 300 -13.07 47.08 -27.15
N ARG A 301 -12.09 46.47 -26.48
CA ARG A 301 -11.20 47.12 -25.51
C ARG A 301 -9.78 46.56 -25.64
N SER A 302 -8.78 47.43 -25.53
CA SER A 302 -7.37 47.03 -25.59
C SER A 302 -6.96 46.19 -24.37
N GLY A 303 -6.07 45.21 -24.55
CA GLY A 303 -5.44 44.46 -23.46
C GLY A 303 -5.24 42.97 -23.75
N SER A 304 -6.14 42.36 -24.53
CA SER A 304 -6.04 40.95 -24.93
C SER A 304 -4.82 40.68 -25.82
N THR A 305 -4.21 39.52 -25.66
CA THR A 305 -2.99 39.12 -26.38
C THR A 305 -3.31 38.21 -27.55
N PHE A 306 -2.63 38.43 -28.68
CA PHE A 306 -2.74 37.62 -29.89
C PHE A 306 -1.35 37.13 -30.28
N ASP A 307 -1.23 35.85 -30.61
CA ASP A 307 0.04 35.23 -30.94
C ASP A 307 -0.14 34.02 -31.88
N GLY A 308 0.48 34.01 -33.06
CA GLY A 308 0.48 32.81 -33.90
C GLY A 308 -0.79 32.58 -34.72
N ASN A 309 -1.71 33.56 -34.82
CA ASN A 309 -3.01 33.31 -35.45
C ASN A 309 -2.97 33.53 -36.97
N TYR A 310 -3.81 32.78 -37.68
CA TYR A 310 -4.11 32.92 -39.10
C TYR A 310 -5.44 33.65 -39.31
N TYR A 311 -5.43 34.60 -40.25
CA TYR A 311 -6.59 35.40 -40.65
C TYR A 311 -6.72 35.30 -42.18
N ASP A 312 -7.87 34.84 -42.66
CA ASP A 312 -8.05 34.55 -44.09
C ASP A 312 -7.92 35.83 -44.93
N GLY A 313 -7.03 35.84 -45.91
CA GLY A 313 -6.82 36.98 -46.81
C GLY A 313 -6.23 38.25 -46.17
N VAL A 314 -5.80 38.23 -44.90
CA VAL A 314 -5.07 39.32 -44.25
C VAL A 314 -3.56 39.11 -44.43
N THR A 315 -2.82 40.19 -44.67
CA THR A 315 -1.35 40.15 -44.81
C THR A 315 -0.69 41.03 -43.74
N ASP A 316 0.44 40.57 -43.20
CA ASP A 316 1.31 41.34 -42.29
C ASP A 316 2.64 41.70 -42.97
N ASP A 317 3.19 42.89 -42.69
CA ASP A 317 4.46 43.34 -43.26
C ASP A 317 5.70 42.81 -42.50
N GLY A 318 5.47 41.97 -41.49
CA GLY A 318 6.50 41.30 -40.68
C GLY A 318 6.95 42.10 -39.47
N ASP A 319 6.22 43.17 -39.10
CA ASP A 319 6.51 43.97 -37.92
C ASP A 319 5.79 43.48 -36.64
N GLY A 320 4.99 42.41 -36.74
CA GLY A 320 4.22 41.83 -35.63
C GLY A 320 3.03 42.69 -35.20
N VAL A 321 2.65 43.69 -36.01
CA VAL A 321 1.51 44.58 -35.77
C VAL A 321 0.66 44.65 -37.04
N ILE A 322 -0.48 43.97 -37.01
CA ILE A 322 -1.43 44.03 -38.10
C ILE A 322 -2.09 45.42 -38.11
N LYS A 323 -1.62 46.28 -39.02
CA LYS A 323 -2.14 47.63 -39.24
C LYS A 323 -3.52 47.52 -39.89
N MET A 324 -4.58 47.90 -39.17
CA MET A 324 -5.96 47.72 -39.65
C MET A 324 -6.35 48.63 -40.83
N ASN A 325 -5.41 49.44 -41.32
CA ASN A 325 -5.59 50.33 -42.46
C ASN A 325 -5.72 49.57 -43.79
N ASP A 326 -5.26 48.32 -43.84
CA ASP A 326 -5.19 47.52 -45.06
C ASP A 326 -6.44 46.64 -45.28
N ASP A 327 -7.18 46.27 -44.22
CA ASP A 327 -8.51 45.62 -44.34
C ASP A 327 -9.42 45.83 -43.10
N THR A 328 -9.96 47.05 -42.96
CA THR A 328 -10.92 47.44 -41.88
C THR A 328 -12.24 46.64 -41.86
N THR A 329 -12.46 45.72 -42.82
CA THR A 329 -13.70 44.95 -42.90
C THR A 329 -13.63 43.63 -42.14
N LYS A 330 -12.45 43.01 -42.07
CA LYS A 330 -12.22 41.71 -41.41
C LYS A 330 -11.76 41.82 -39.96
N LEU A 331 -11.03 42.88 -39.61
CA LEU A 331 -10.47 43.10 -38.27
C LEU A 331 -10.87 44.47 -37.73
N TRP A 332 -11.19 44.55 -36.43
CA TRP A 332 -11.48 45.83 -35.76
C TRP A 332 -11.04 45.86 -34.30
N ALA A 333 -10.35 46.91 -33.87
CA ALA A 333 -9.93 47.12 -32.48
C ALA A 333 -10.08 48.60 -32.06
N SER A 334 -10.41 48.87 -30.79
CA SER A 334 -10.64 50.23 -30.27
C SER A 334 -9.41 51.16 -30.21
N GLY A 335 -8.27 50.75 -30.76
CA GLY A 335 -6.97 51.45 -30.72
C GLY A 335 -6.19 51.41 -32.05
N ASP A 336 -6.90 51.29 -33.18
CA ASP A 336 -6.41 51.29 -34.57
C ASP A 336 -5.54 50.10 -35.03
N ASN A 337 -4.89 49.33 -34.13
CA ASN A 337 -4.06 48.16 -34.50
C ASN A 337 -4.37 46.90 -33.67
N LEU A 338 -4.25 45.71 -34.28
CA LEU A 338 -4.20 44.41 -33.59
C LEU A 338 -2.76 43.90 -33.63
N ALA A 339 -2.11 43.77 -32.48
CA ALA A 339 -0.76 43.20 -32.41
C ALA A 339 -0.85 41.67 -32.28
N ASP A 340 -0.32 40.95 -33.26
CA ASP A 340 -0.16 39.48 -33.24
C ASP A 340 1.33 39.16 -33.31
N ALA A 341 1.90 38.72 -32.18
CA ALA A 341 3.36 38.66 -32.00
C ALA A 341 4.07 37.72 -32.99
N HIS A 342 3.38 36.69 -33.50
CA HIS A 342 3.92 35.71 -34.44
C HIS A 342 2.90 35.37 -35.54
N PHE A 343 2.34 36.37 -36.24
CA PHE A 343 1.41 36.15 -37.36
C PHE A 343 1.85 35.01 -38.31
N VAL A 344 0.89 34.16 -38.71
CA VAL A 344 1.11 33.08 -39.67
C VAL A 344 0.30 33.31 -40.95
N SER A 345 0.91 33.04 -42.11
CA SER A 345 0.31 33.30 -43.44
C SER A 345 -0.58 32.19 -43.98
N SER A 346 -0.71 31.07 -43.26
CA SER A 346 -1.60 29.96 -43.60
C SER A 346 -2.10 29.26 -42.34
N CYS A 347 -3.34 28.75 -42.38
CA CYS A 347 -3.89 27.99 -41.27
C CYS A 347 -3.06 26.72 -41.02
N GLN A 348 -2.55 26.59 -39.79
CA GLN A 348 -1.78 25.41 -39.37
C GLN A 348 -2.64 24.34 -38.69
N ASN A 349 -3.93 24.62 -38.47
CA ASN A 349 -4.84 23.73 -37.80
C ASN A 349 -5.66 22.93 -38.81
N SER A 350 -5.76 21.63 -38.61
CA SER A 350 -6.73 20.75 -39.28
C SER A 350 -7.69 20.22 -38.24
N PHE A 351 -8.99 20.24 -38.55
CA PHE A 351 -10.01 19.66 -37.68
C PHE A 351 -10.71 18.53 -38.42
N ALA A 352 -10.69 17.34 -37.84
CA ALA A 352 -11.44 16.19 -38.31
C ALA A 352 -12.23 15.65 -37.12
N LEU A 353 -13.56 15.74 -37.19
CA LEU A 353 -14.42 15.06 -36.25
C LEU A 353 -14.79 13.70 -36.83
N SER A 354 -14.46 12.62 -36.13
CA SER A 354 -15.04 11.30 -36.43
C SER A 354 -16.51 11.33 -36.01
N THR A 355 -17.45 11.45 -36.96
CA THR A 355 -18.88 11.31 -36.66
C THR A 355 -19.18 9.86 -36.29
N MET A 356 -19.32 9.58 -34.98
CA MET A 356 -19.65 8.25 -34.49
C MET A 356 -21.12 7.94 -34.78
N MET A 357 -21.38 7.10 -35.78
CA MET A 357 -22.63 6.35 -35.84
C MET A 357 -22.28 4.91 -36.20
N CYS A 358 -22.11 4.11 -35.14
CA CYS A 358 -21.99 2.65 -35.20
C CYS A 358 -20.60 2.19 -35.69
N GLN A 359 -19.72 1.84 -34.76
CA GLN A 359 -18.75 0.76 -35.00
C GLN A 359 -18.88 -0.20 -33.81
N PRO A 360 -19.04 -1.51 -34.05
CA PRO A 360 -18.93 -2.48 -32.96
C PRO A 360 -17.55 -2.32 -32.29
N ASN A 361 -17.47 -2.57 -30.98
CA ASN A 361 -16.19 -2.68 -30.30
C ASN A 361 -15.31 -3.65 -31.11
N PRO A 362 -14.12 -3.20 -31.54
CA PRO A 362 -13.28 -4.02 -32.39
C PRO A 362 -12.89 -5.28 -31.64
N ILE A 363 -12.97 -6.44 -32.30
CA ILE A 363 -12.63 -7.72 -31.66
C ILE A 363 -11.16 -8.02 -32.01
N PRO A 364 -10.25 -8.09 -31.02
CA PRO A 364 -8.88 -8.47 -31.30
C PRO A 364 -8.85 -9.92 -31.78
N ILE A 365 -8.00 -10.20 -32.77
CA ILE A 365 -7.70 -11.58 -33.17
C ILE A 365 -6.70 -12.22 -32.19
N ALA A 366 -5.86 -11.41 -31.54
CA ALA A 366 -5.01 -11.85 -30.45
C ALA A 366 -4.92 -10.74 -29.39
N GLU A 367 -5.00 -11.13 -28.12
CA GLU A 367 -4.96 -10.23 -26.96
C GLU A 367 -4.06 -10.84 -25.88
N TYR A 368 -2.88 -10.28 -25.65
CA TYR A 368 -1.94 -10.71 -24.61
C TYR A 368 -1.87 -9.63 -23.54
N ARG A 369 -2.55 -9.90 -22.44
CA ARG A 369 -2.70 -8.96 -21.33
C ARG A 369 -1.51 -8.98 -20.37
N MET A 370 -0.75 -10.08 -20.39
CA MET A 370 0.44 -10.31 -19.56
C MET A 370 0.17 -10.52 -18.06
N ASP A 371 -1.08 -10.56 -17.61
CA ASP A 371 -1.53 -10.83 -16.22
C ASP A 371 -1.31 -12.25 -15.65
N ASP A 372 -0.51 -13.09 -16.31
CA ASP A 372 -0.25 -14.43 -15.81
C ASP A 372 0.72 -14.37 -14.62
N CYS A 373 0.49 -15.07 -13.51
CA CYS A 373 1.38 -14.94 -12.34
C CYS A 373 2.84 -15.42 -12.48
N ASN A 374 3.15 -16.24 -13.49
CA ASN A 374 4.50 -16.78 -13.67
C ASN A 374 4.66 -17.38 -15.06
N TRP A 375 5.83 -17.16 -15.67
CA TRP A 375 6.27 -17.80 -16.90
C TRP A 375 7.54 -18.61 -16.62
N ASN A 376 7.60 -19.82 -17.17
CA ASN A 376 8.68 -20.78 -17.01
C ASN A 376 9.23 -21.31 -18.36
N GLY A 377 8.87 -20.68 -19.48
CA GLY A 377 9.29 -21.07 -20.82
C GLY A 377 8.50 -22.24 -21.40
N THR A 378 7.30 -22.55 -20.88
CA THR A 378 6.48 -23.66 -21.40
C THR A 378 5.50 -23.19 -22.49
N PRO A 379 5.27 -24.01 -23.54
CA PRO A 379 4.32 -23.66 -24.59
C PRO A 379 2.91 -23.34 -24.04
N GLY A 380 2.41 -22.16 -24.40
CA GLY A 380 1.07 -21.70 -24.04
C GLY A 380 0.95 -21.05 -22.67
N GLU A 381 2.07 -20.63 -22.07
CA GLU A 381 2.09 -19.91 -20.79
C GLU A 381 1.71 -18.43 -20.90
N VAL A 382 1.89 -17.80 -22.07
CA VAL A 382 1.45 -16.42 -22.32
C VAL A 382 0.06 -16.50 -22.96
N LYS A 383 -1.00 -16.11 -22.24
CA LYS A 383 -2.37 -16.39 -22.70
C LYS A 383 -2.89 -15.39 -23.74
N ASP A 384 -3.47 -15.95 -24.81
CA ASP A 384 -4.32 -15.20 -25.74
C ASP A 384 -5.75 -15.12 -25.21
N SER A 385 -6.10 -13.95 -24.68
CA SER A 385 -7.40 -13.65 -24.08
C SER A 385 -8.51 -13.42 -25.10
N SER A 386 -8.20 -13.34 -26.40
CA SER A 386 -9.21 -13.18 -27.45
C SER A 386 -10.07 -14.43 -27.67
N GLY A 387 -9.62 -15.58 -27.17
CA GLY A 387 -10.27 -16.88 -27.35
C GLY A 387 -9.96 -17.56 -28.69
N ASN A 388 -9.04 -17.01 -29.50
CA ASN A 388 -8.65 -17.61 -30.78
C ASN A 388 -7.49 -18.61 -30.68
N GLY A 389 -6.86 -18.72 -29.50
CA GLY A 389 -5.90 -19.78 -29.18
C GLY A 389 -4.48 -19.53 -29.69
N TYR A 390 -4.10 -18.27 -29.88
CA TYR A 390 -2.74 -17.88 -30.26
C TYR A 390 -1.80 -17.77 -29.05
N ASP A 391 -1.96 -18.62 -28.03
CA ASP A 391 -1.13 -18.58 -26.83
C ASP A 391 0.37 -18.59 -27.18
N GLY A 392 1.16 -17.83 -26.42
CA GLY A 392 2.59 -17.67 -26.59
C GLY A 392 3.44 -18.45 -25.59
N VAL A 393 4.75 -18.38 -25.81
CA VAL A 393 5.79 -18.93 -24.96
C VAL A 393 6.91 -17.91 -24.80
N THR A 394 7.44 -17.81 -23.59
CA THR A 394 8.58 -16.94 -23.30
C THR A 394 9.89 -17.65 -23.59
N PHE A 395 10.88 -16.86 -23.98
CA PHE A 395 12.26 -17.30 -24.14
C PHE A 395 13.19 -16.34 -23.41
N GLY A 396 14.34 -16.86 -22.97
CA GLY A 396 15.24 -16.12 -22.08
C GLY A 396 14.69 -16.05 -20.66
N HIS A 397 15.30 -15.21 -19.82
CA HIS A 397 14.83 -14.98 -18.45
C HIS A 397 13.79 -13.85 -18.44
N THR A 398 12.69 -14.02 -19.19
CA THR A 398 11.61 -13.03 -19.23
C THR A 398 10.91 -13.02 -17.89
N THR A 399 10.82 -11.84 -17.26
CA THR A 399 10.14 -11.66 -15.98
C THR A 399 8.89 -10.83 -16.17
N LEU A 400 7.95 -10.99 -15.24
CA LEU A 400 6.80 -10.12 -15.10
C LEU A 400 7.20 -8.96 -14.18
N ASN A 401 6.74 -7.76 -14.54
CA ASN A 401 6.88 -6.55 -13.75
C ASN A 401 5.55 -5.81 -13.77
N LYS A 402 5.31 -4.93 -12.79
CA LYS A 402 4.21 -3.95 -12.80
C LYS A 402 3.96 -3.30 -14.17
N GLY A 403 2.77 -3.55 -14.71
CA GLY A 403 2.29 -3.00 -15.98
C GLY A 403 1.64 -1.63 -15.86
N ILE A 404 1.06 -1.16 -16.98
CA ILE A 404 0.06 -0.08 -16.93
C ILE A 404 -1.26 -0.61 -16.35
N LEU A 405 -1.54 -1.89 -16.59
CA LEU A 405 -2.71 -2.59 -16.12
C LEU A 405 -2.29 -3.98 -15.64
N CYS A 406 -2.40 -4.24 -14.34
CA CYS A 406 -1.91 -5.48 -13.72
C CYS A 406 -0.40 -5.70 -13.98
N GLU A 407 -0.04 -6.69 -14.80
CA GLU A 407 1.35 -7.15 -15.02
C GLU A 407 1.82 -6.85 -16.45
N SER A 408 3.13 -6.73 -16.66
CA SER A 408 3.75 -6.52 -17.96
C SER A 408 4.93 -7.45 -18.19
N ALA A 409 5.26 -7.70 -19.46
CA ALA A 409 6.45 -8.44 -19.83
C ALA A 409 7.68 -7.53 -19.78
N ALA A 410 8.66 -7.85 -18.93
CA ALA A 410 9.96 -7.19 -18.90
C ALA A 410 10.93 -7.89 -19.86
N LEU A 411 11.21 -7.23 -20.99
CA LEU A 411 12.13 -7.71 -22.01
C LEU A 411 13.44 -6.91 -21.90
N LEU A 412 14.21 -7.18 -20.85
CA LEU A 412 15.38 -6.38 -20.44
C LEU A 412 16.72 -7.08 -20.67
N TYR A 413 16.74 -8.40 -20.90
CA TYR A 413 17.96 -9.16 -21.14
C TYR A 413 18.14 -9.38 -22.64
N GLN A 414 19.39 -9.37 -23.12
CA GLN A 414 19.74 -9.53 -24.55
C GLN A 414 19.42 -10.94 -25.10
N ASP A 415 18.49 -11.66 -24.51
CA ASP A 415 17.98 -12.98 -24.88
C ASP A 415 16.46 -13.14 -24.67
N THR A 416 15.75 -12.14 -24.13
CA THR A 416 14.32 -12.25 -23.77
C THR A 416 13.36 -11.85 -24.88
N TYR A 417 12.35 -12.68 -25.14
CA TYR A 417 11.27 -12.40 -26.09
C TYR A 417 10.08 -13.35 -25.89
N ILE A 418 8.96 -13.06 -26.57
CA ILE A 418 7.78 -13.93 -26.62
C ILE A 418 7.55 -14.38 -28.06
N GLU A 419 7.28 -15.67 -28.25
CA GLU A 419 6.86 -16.27 -29.52
C GLU A 419 5.41 -16.77 -29.42
N THR A 420 4.56 -16.40 -30.37
CA THR A 420 3.16 -16.86 -30.43
C THR A 420 3.04 -18.13 -31.27
N ASN A 421 2.08 -19.00 -30.95
CA ASN A 421 1.82 -20.20 -31.74
C ASN A 421 0.95 -19.89 -32.97
N GLY A 422 1.57 -19.33 -34.00
CA GLY A 422 0.91 -18.88 -35.23
C GLY A 422 0.38 -17.45 -35.14
N ALA A 423 -0.10 -16.93 -36.27
CA ALA A 423 -0.89 -15.71 -36.28
C ALA A 423 -1.74 -15.55 -37.56
N PRO A 424 -2.92 -14.94 -37.43
CA PRO A 424 -3.91 -14.84 -38.50
C PRO A 424 -3.37 -14.17 -39.77
N THR A 425 -3.97 -14.52 -40.91
CA THR A 425 -3.81 -13.77 -42.17
C THR A 425 -4.78 -12.60 -42.19
N PHE A 426 -4.31 -11.42 -42.59
CA PHE A 426 -5.14 -10.22 -42.67
C PHE A 426 -4.58 -9.27 -43.74
N THR A 427 -5.45 -8.52 -44.41
CA THR A 427 -5.03 -7.52 -45.41
C THR A 427 -4.91 -6.12 -44.79
N SER A 428 -5.82 -5.78 -43.88
CA SER A 428 -5.77 -4.59 -43.02
C SER A 428 -5.49 -5.05 -41.59
N TYR A 429 -4.89 -4.21 -40.75
CA TYR A 429 -4.67 -4.57 -39.34
C TYR A 429 -4.49 -3.35 -38.46
N THR A 430 -4.65 -3.58 -37.16
CA THR A 430 -4.20 -2.64 -36.13
C THR A 430 -3.42 -3.38 -35.06
N PHE A 431 -2.23 -2.89 -34.71
CA PHE A 431 -1.45 -3.32 -33.56
C PHE A 431 -1.53 -2.25 -32.49
N SER A 432 -1.76 -2.63 -31.24
CA SER A 432 -1.76 -1.72 -30.10
C SER A 432 -1.04 -2.36 -28.91
N ALA A 433 -0.16 -1.63 -28.23
CA ALA A 433 0.51 -2.09 -27.03
C ALA A 433 0.97 -0.90 -26.18
N TRP A 434 0.94 -1.07 -24.86
CA TRP A 434 1.60 -0.17 -23.94
C TRP A 434 3.09 -0.49 -23.88
N LEU A 435 3.91 0.55 -23.91
CA LEU A 435 5.36 0.43 -23.91
C LEU A 435 5.96 1.33 -22.84
N ASN A 436 6.91 0.78 -22.08
CA ASN A 436 7.84 1.54 -21.25
C ASN A 436 9.27 1.16 -21.65
N ILE A 437 9.84 2.00 -22.51
CA ILE A 437 11.13 1.74 -23.16
C ILE A 437 12.08 2.90 -22.91
N GLN A 438 13.36 2.57 -22.68
CA GLN A 438 14.41 3.56 -22.51
C GLN A 438 15.10 3.81 -23.84
N TYR A 439 15.27 5.08 -24.22
CA TYR A 439 16.14 5.42 -25.34
C TYR A 439 17.61 5.33 -24.90
N ASP A 440 18.34 4.35 -25.44
CA ASP A 440 19.74 4.06 -25.11
C ASP A 440 20.74 4.60 -26.16
N GLY A 441 20.25 5.30 -27.18
CA GLY A 441 21.05 5.79 -28.32
C GLY A 441 21.27 4.76 -29.42
N ASN A 442 20.85 3.52 -29.23
CA ASN A 442 20.68 2.54 -30.28
C ASN A 442 19.39 2.83 -31.05
N THR A 443 19.45 2.66 -32.37
CA THR A 443 18.36 3.07 -33.26
C THR A 443 17.52 1.88 -33.72
N TYR A 444 17.62 0.72 -33.04
CA TYR A 444 16.93 -0.51 -33.47
C TYR A 444 16.58 -1.44 -32.30
N HIS A 445 15.41 -1.23 -31.69
CA HIS A 445 14.77 -2.19 -30.78
C HIS A 445 13.47 -2.74 -31.37
N PRO A 446 13.37 -4.04 -31.66
CA PRO A 446 12.13 -4.66 -32.16
C PRO A 446 11.04 -4.62 -31.09
N ILE A 447 9.81 -4.30 -31.50
CA ILE A 447 8.62 -4.32 -30.66
C ILE A 447 7.74 -5.52 -31.05
N LEU A 448 7.33 -5.59 -32.32
CA LEU A 448 6.56 -6.70 -32.88
C LEU A 448 7.05 -7.02 -34.29
N ILE A 449 7.30 -8.30 -34.54
CA ILE A 449 7.76 -8.82 -35.84
C ILE A 449 6.87 -9.99 -36.26
N LYS A 450 6.41 -10.01 -37.52
CA LYS A 450 5.72 -11.17 -38.10
C LYS A 450 6.63 -11.88 -39.09
N SER A 451 7.08 -13.10 -38.77
CA SER A 451 8.08 -13.83 -39.56
C SER A 451 8.01 -15.36 -39.39
N ASP A 452 8.69 -16.10 -40.27
CA ASP A 452 8.84 -17.56 -40.18
C ASP A 452 9.78 -17.96 -39.04
N THR A 453 10.74 -17.10 -38.72
CA THR A 453 11.81 -17.37 -37.74
C THR A 453 12.23 -16.06 -37.09
N PRO A 454 12.59 -16.07 -35.78
CA PRO A 454 13.14 -14.88 -35.15
C PRO A 454 14.60 -14.65 -35.54
N GLN A 455 15.21 -15.53 -36.35
CA GLN A 455 16.64 -15.53 -36.69
C GLN A 455 16.96 -14.85 -38.03
N ASP A 456 15.96 -14.60 -38.88
CA ASP A 456 16.18 -13.97 -40.18
C ASP A 456 16.53 -12.48 -40.03
N SER A 457 17.44 -12.01 -40.90
CA SER A 457 17.82 -10.61 -41.00
C SER A 457 16.97 -9.89 -42.04
N PHE A 458 16.03 -9.03 -41.62
CA PHE A 458 15.33 -7.91 -42.31
C PHE A 458 14.85 -8.09 -43.78
N SER A 459 14.91 -9.30 -44.35
CA SER A 459 14.76 -9.49 -45.81
C SER A 459 13.62 -10.43 -46.20
N ASN A 460 12.93 -11.03 -45.22
CA ASN A 460 11.82 -11.96 -45.43
C ASN A 460 10.60 -11.72 -44.50
N ASP A 461 10.63 -10.68 -43.68
CA ASP A 461 9.63 -10.43 -42.62
C ASP A 461 8.40 -9.70 -43.17
N ASP A 462 7.20 -10.06 -42.73
CA ASP A 462 5.98 -9.50 -43.33
C ASP A 462 5.65 -8.11 -42.77
N ILE A 463 5.84 -7.94 -41.46
CA ILE A 463 5.59 -6.71 -40.71
C ILE A 463 6.70 -6.56 -39.66
N GLU A 464 7.32 -5.39 -39.63
CA GLU A 464 8.33 -5.03 -38.64
C GLU A 464 7.91 -3.72 -37.95
N ILE A 465 7.82 -3.72 -36.62
CA ILE A 465 7.62 -2.54 -35.78
C ILE A 465 8.80 -2.44 -34.84
N TYR A 466 9.56 -1.34 -34.91
CA TYR A 466 10.78 -1.15 -34.12
C TYR A 466 11.06 0.32 -33.84
N THR A 467 11.86 0.60 -32.82
CA THR A 467 12.34 1.96 -32.52
C THR A 467 13.42 2.37 -33.52
N GLY A 468 13.39 3.61 -34.03
CA GLY A 468 14.30 4.11 -35.05
C GLY A 468 14.57 5.61 -34.94
N ASN A 469 15.84 6.02 -34.76
CA ASN A 469 16.26 7.44 -34.64
C ASN A 469 15.44 8.27 -33.64
N GLY A 470 15.05 7.66 -32.51
CA GLY A 470 14.23 8.28 -31.47
C GLY A 470 12.72 8.22 -31.70
N GLY A 471 12.24 7.82 -32.89
CA GLY A 471 10.83 7.58 -33.19
C GLY A 471 10.48 6.10 -33.33
N ILE A 472 9.26 5.80 -33.78
CA ILE A 472 8.80 4.45 -34.14
C ILE A 472 8.80 4.30 -35.66
N THR A 473 9.37 3.20 -36.15
CA THR A 473 9.35 2.82 -37.56
C THR A 473 8.53 1.57 -37.76
N VAL A 474 7.70 1.59 -38.79
CA VAL A 474 6.92 0.44 -39.26
C VAL A 474 7.32 0.14 -40.68
N SER A 475 7.66 -1.10 -40.99
CA SER A 475 8.03 -1.57 -42.34
C SER A 475 7.19 -2.80 -42.73
N HIS A 476 6.76 -2.84 -43.99
CA HIS A 476 6.00 -3.94 -44.58
C HIS A 476 6.68 -4.49 -45.82
N ASN A 477 6.65 -5.81 -45.97
CA ASN A 477 6.90 -6.44 -47.25
C ASN A 477 5.64 -6.44 -48.12
N ARG A 478 5.76 -5.90 -49.34
CA ARG A 478 4.62 -5.73 -50.24
C ARG A 478 4.42 -6.95 -51.14
N SER A 479 3.15 -7.22 -51.47
CA SER A 479 2.75 -8.29 -52.39
C SER A 479 3.35 -8.18 -53.81
N ASN A 480 3.77 -6.98 -54.24
CA ASN A 480 4.43 -6.72 -55.52
C ASN A 480 5.97 -6.68 -55.45
N GLY A 481 6.56 -6.96 -54.29
CA GLY A 481 8.00 -6.95 -54.04
C GLY A 481 8.55 -5.64 -53.45
N GLY A 482 9.50 -5.77 -52.52
CA GLY A 482 10.17 -4.66 -51.83
C GLY A 482 9.42 -4.15 -50.60
N THR A 483 10.11 -3.33 -49.80
CA THR A 483 9.62 -2.81 -48.51
C THR A 483 9.07 -1.39 -48.61
N SER A 484 8.10 -1.06 -47.76
CA SER A 484 7.56 0.29 -47.60
C SER A 484 7.04 0.47 -46.18
N GLY A 485 7.03 1.69 -45.68
CA GLY A 485 6.73 1.96 -44.29
C GLY A 485 6.60 3.43 -43.95
N GLY A 486 6.46 3.72 -42.67
CA GLY A 486 6.42 5.06 -42.10
C GLY A 486 7.28 5.15 -40.85
N THR A 487 7.84 6.34 -40.58
CA THR A 487 8.63 6.62 -39.37
C THR A 487 8.16 7.95 -38.80
N THR A 488 7.81 7.97 -37.52
CA THR A 488 7.32 9.18 -36.85
C THR A 488 8.40 10.27 -36.76
N SER A 489 8.03 11.54 -37.00
CA SER A 489 8.90 12.68 -36.74
C SER A 489 8.82 13.13 -35.27
N GLY A 490 9.77 12.71 -34.44
CA GLY A 490 9.83 13.13 -33.03
C GLY A 490 10.24 12.00 -32.09
N ARG A 491 10.58 12.35 -30.85
CA ARG A 491 10.97 11.38 -29.83
C ARG A 491 9.72 10.75 -29.22
N PHE A 492 9.66 9.42 -29.14
CA PHE A 492 8.62 8.74 -28.35
C PHE A 492 8.75 9.08 -26.85
N PRO A 493 7.68 8.97 -26.04
CA PRO A 493 7.73 9.21 -24.60
C PRO A 493 8.60 8.16 -23.90
N ASP A 494 9.89 8.44 -23.66
CA ASP A 494 10.83 7.48 -23.07
C ASP A 494 10.78 7.47 -21.52
N ASN A 495 11.04 6.30 -20.91
CA ASN A 495 10.96 6.03 -19.46
C ASN A 495 9.58 6.30 -18.82
N GLN A 496 8.52 6.24 -19.60
CA GLN A 496 7.14 6.29 -19.13
C GLN A 496 6.27 5.40 -20.01
N TRP A 497 5.18 4.90 -19.45
CA TRP A 497 4.18 4.16 -20.20
C TRP A 497 3.51 5.06 -21.24
N PHE A 498 3.46 4.61 -22.49
CA PHE A 498 2.65 5.20 -23.54
C PHE A 498 2.02 4.10 -24.41
N LEU A 499 0.81 4.35 -24.93
CA LEU A 499 0.16 3.45 -25.86
C LEU A 499 0.68 3.73 -27.27
N LEU A 500 1.38 2.76 -27.87
CA LEU A 500 1.70 2.74 -29.29
C LEU A 500 0.55 2.05 -30.03
N THR A 501 -0.01 2.71 -31.05
CA THR A 501 -0.94 2.07 -31.98
C THR A 501 -0.51 2.28 -33.43
N VAL A 502 -0.53 1.20 -34.22
CA VAL A 502 -0.20 1.19 -35.65
C VAL A 502 -1.39 0.61 -36.41
N SER A 503 -2.01 1.40 -37.30
CA SER A 503 -3.19 0.99 -38.09
C SER A 503 -2.88 1.06 -39.58
N TYR A 504 -3.12 -0.04 -40.31
CA TYR A 504 -2.95 -0.11 -41.77
C TYR A 504 -4.25 -0.53 -42.44
N ASN A 505 -4.69 0.27 -43.41
CA ASN A 505 -5.88 0.02 -44.22
C ASN A 505 -5.47 -0.34 -45.66
N ALA A 506 -5.73 -1.58 -46.08
CA ALA A 506 -5.39 -2.05 -47.43
C ALA A 506 -6.24 -1.41 -48.54
N ASP A 507 -7.48 -1.01 -48.24
CA ASP A 507 -8.38 -0.42 -49.24
C ASP A 507 -7.94 1.01 -49.58
N THR A 508 -7.53 1.78 -48.57
CA THR A 508 -7.02 3.15 -48.73
C THR A 508 -5.51 3.21 -48.93
N GLN A 509 -4.80 2.10 -48.71
CA GLN A 509 -3.34 2.02 -48.78
C GLN A 509 -2.66 3.01 -47.83
N GLU A 510 -3.21 3.16 -46.63
CA GLU A 510 -2.76 4.14 -45.64
C GLU A 510 -2.31 3.44 -44.37
N LEU A 511 -1.11 3.79 -43.91
CA LEU A 511 -0.52 3.41 -42.64
C LEU A 511 -0.54 4.62 -41.71
N ARG A 512 -1.02 4.45 -40.48
CA ARG A 512 -1.05 5.50 -39.44
C ARG A 512 -0.41 5.01 -38.15
N ILE A 513 0.33 5.88 -37.47
CA ILE A 513 1.01 5.60 -36.19
C ILE A 513 0.54 6.63 -35.15
N TYR A 514 0.16 6.17 -33.97
CA TYR A 514 -0.39 6.97 -32.87
C TYR A 514 0.41 6.76 -31.58
N TYR A 515 0.52 7.83 -30.78
CA TYR A 515 0.93 7.77 -29.37
C TYR A 515 -0.23 8.25 -28.51
N ASN A 516 -0.63 7.46 -27.51
CA ASN A 516 -1.67 7.85 -26.56
C ASN A 516 -2.98 8.32 -27.22
N GLY A 517 -3.39 7.63 -28.31
CA GLY A 517 -4.56 7.99 -29.09
C GLY A 517 -4.38 9.15 -30.08
N ILE A 518 -3.22 9.83 -30.11
CA ILE A 518 -2.96 10.99 -30.96
C ILE A 518 -2.13 10.58 -32.18
N LEU A 519 -2.61 10.89 -33.39
CA LEU A 519 -1.92 10.60 -34.65
C LEU A 519 -0.56 11.32 -34.71
N GLN A 520 0.49 10.56 -35.01
CA GLN A 520 1.87 11.03 -35.12
C GLN A 520 2.39 11.01 -36.56
N GLU A 521 1.98 10.02 -37.35
CA GLU A 521 2.46 9.82 -38.71
C GLU A 521 1.39 9.17 -39.59
N SER A 522 1.36 9.56 -40.88
CA SER A 522 0.57 8.88 -41.91
C SER A 522 1.40 8.69 -43.18
N ALA A 523 1.48 7.45 -43.66
CA ALA A 523 2.25 7.07 -44.83
C ALA A 523 1.40 6.30 -45.85
N HIS A 524 1.61 6.57 -47.13
CA HIS A 524 0.97 5.84 -48.21
C HIS A 524 1.78 4.60 -48.61
N ILE A 525 1.13 3.44 -48.63
CA ILE A 525 1.75 2.14 -48.91
C ILE A 525 1.19 1.59 -50.24
N PRO A 526 1.92 1.71 -51.37
CA PRO A 526 1.37 1.60 -52.73
C PRO A 526 0.97 0.19 -53.20
N ALA A 527 0.81 -0.77 -52.30
CA ALA A 527 0.29 -2.11 -52.56
C ALA A 527 -0.25 -2.76 -51.26
N PRO A 528 -1.27 -3.64 -51.35
CA PRO A 528 -1.74 -4.40 -50.19
C PRO A 528 -0.66 -5.31 -49.62
N ILE A 529 -0.65 -5.46 -48.30
CA ILE A 529 0.05 -6.55 -47.62
C ILE A 529 -0.82 -7.81 -47.68
N ASN A 530 -0.18 -8.97 -47.85
CA ASN A 530 -0.86 -10.27 -47.71
C ASN A 530 0.09 -11.23 -46.99
N PRO A 531 0.25 -11.07 -45.67
CA PRO A 531 1.18 -11.86 -44.89
C PRO A 531 0.67 -13.32 -44.80
N PRO A 532 1.52 -14.33 -45.06
CA PRO A 532 1.21 -15.72 -44.77
C PRO A 532 0.94 -15.95 -43.28
N ASN A 533 0.34 -17.11 -42.95
CA ASN A 533 0.16 -17.54 -41.57
C ASN A 533 1.53 -17.91 -40.96
N ARG A 534 2.06 -17.00 -40.15
CA ARG A 534 3.39 -17.02 -39.52
C ARG A 534 3.29 -16.47 -38.10
N ASN A 535 4.23 -16.81 -37.23
CA ASN A 535 4.25 -16.40 -35.82
C ASN A 535 4.47 -14.89 -35.67
N PHE A 536 4.03 -14.35 -34.53
CA PHE A 536 4.52 -13.07 -34.03
C PHE A 536 5.66 -13.30 -33.04
N TYR A 537 6.70 -12.48 -33.17
CA TYR A 537 7.77 -12.36 -32.19
C TYR A 537 7.66 -10.99 -31.54
N ILE A 538 7.35 -10.98 -30.25
CA ILE A 538 7.30 -9.76 -29.44
C ILE A 538 8.69 -9.57 -28.85
N GLY A 539 9.33 -8.47 -29.24
CA GLY A 539 10.63 -8.05 -28.71
C GLY A 539 11.87 -8.72 -29.32
N LYS A 540 11.79 -9.39 -30.49
CA LYS A 540 12.99 -9.97 -31.14
C LYS A 540 12.98 -9.95 -32.67
N ILE A 541 14.13 -9.61 -33.24
CA ILE A 541 14.53 -9.91 -34.64
C ILE A 541 16.04 -10.14 -34.73
N GLY A 542 16.48 -11.23 -35.36
CA GLY A 542 17.89 -11.55 -35.52
C GLY A 542 18.64 -11.57 -34.17
N THR A 543 19.61 -10.65 -34.02
CA THR A 543 20.38 -10.45 -32.78
C THR A 543 19.91 -9.24 -31.95
N TYR A 544 18.82 -8.60 -32.34
CA TYR A 544 18.26 -7.42 -31.66
C TYR A 544 17.09 -7.81 -30.76
N TYR A 545 16.96 -7.09 -29.65
CA TYR A 545 15.98 -7.34 -28.59
C TYR A 545 15.33 -6.02 -28.16
N LEU A 546 14.06 -6.10 -27.73
CA LEU A 546 13.44 -4.99 -27.02
C LEU A 546 14.28 -4.66 -25.78
N ALA A 547 14.31 -3.40 -25.40
CA ALA A 547 14.92 -2.92 -24.16
C ALA A 547 13.87 -2.14 -23.37
N GLY A 548 13.00 -2.86 -22.68
CA GLY A 548 11.94 -2.27 -21.87
C GLY A 548 10.83 -3.25 -21.54
N SER A 549 9.73 -2.70 -21.06
CA SER A 549 8.51 -3.44 -20.74
C SER A 549 7.43 -3.23 -21.80
N ILE A 550 6.64 -4.26 -22.04
CA ILE A 550 5.47 -4.23 -22.92
C ILE A 550 4.27 -4.82 -22.20
N ASP A 551 3.12 -4.20 -22.39
CA ASP A 551 1.88 -4.55 -21.73
C ASP A 551 0.69 -4.43 -22.70
N GLU A 552 -0.39 -5.14 -22.44
CA GLU A 552 -1.68 -4.99 -23.11
C GLU A 552 -1.55 -5.06 -24.65
N VAL A 553 -0.95 -6.15 -25.16
CA VAL A 553 -0.66 -6.33 -26.59
C VAL A 553 -1.88 -6.83 -27.34
N LYS A 554 -2.32 -6.08 -28.36
CA LYS A 554 -3.53 -6.38 -29.14
C LYS A 554 -3.26 -6.32 -30.63
N ILE A 555 -3.86 -7.26 -31.35
CA ILE A 555 -3.82 -7.31 -32.81
C ILE A 555 -5.24 -7.46 -33.35
N PHE A 556 -5.69 -6.50 -34.13
CA PHE A 556 -6.97 -6.50 -34.83
C PHE A 556 -6.77 -6.81 -36.31
N GLY A 557 -7.70 -7.55 -36.91
CA GLY A 557 -7.69 -7.89 -38.35
C GLY A 557 -8.24 -6.82 -39.27
N GLU A 558 -8.36 -5.60 -38.77
CA GLU A 558 -8.95 -4.46 -39.44
C GLU A 558 -8.21 -3.17 -39.05
N ALA A 559 -8.34 -2.15 -39.89
CA ALA A 559 -7.84 -0.82 -39.58
C ALA A 559 -8.84 -0.12 -38.66
N LEU A 560 -8.45 0.16 -37.43
CA LEU A 560 -9.29 0.88 -36.47
C LEU A 560 -9.35 2.37 -36.82
N SER A 561 -10.48 2.99 -36.51
CA SER A 561 -10.65 4.43 -36.63
C SER A 561 -9.88 5.18 -35.53
N ASP A 562 -9.57 6.46 -35.76
CA ASP A 562 -8.91 7.33 -34.78
C ASP A 562 -9.63 7.31 -33.43
N GLN A 563 -10.96 7.22 -33.46
CA GLN A 563 -11.80 7.15 -32.29
C GLN A 563 -11.67 5.84 -31.53
N GLN A 564 -11.75 4.69 -32.20
CA GLN A 564 -11.58 3.38 -31.53
C GLN A 564 -10.19 3.30 -30.88
N ILE A 565 -9.17 3.87 -31.50
CA ILE A 565 -7.80 3.92 -30.95
C ILE A 565 -7.74 4.82 -29.70
N PHE A 566 -8.41 5.96 -29.72
CA PHE A 566 -8.50 6.85 -28.56
C PHE A 566 -9.29 6.20 -27.40
N GLU A 567 -10.38 5.49 -27.69
CA GLU A 567 -11.17 4.77 -26.69
C GLU A 567 -10.37 3.67 -25.99
N ILE A 568 -9.58 2.88 -26.74
CA ILE A 568 -8.65 1.90 -26.17
C ILE A 568 -7.69 2.57 -25.18
N TYR A 569 -7.06 3.68 -25.59
CA TYR A 569 -6.16 4.45 -24.74
C TYR A 569 -6.84 4.95 -23.46
N SER A 570 -8.01 5.59 -23.59
CA SER A 570 -8.74 6.14 -22.45
C SER A 570 -9.18 5.05 -21.48
N ASN A 571 -9.70 3.93 -21.98
CA ASN A 571 -10.16 2.83 -21.14
C ASN A 571 -9.01 2.22 -20.33
N GLU A 572 -7.91 1.88 -20.99
CA GLU A 572 -6.77 1.22 -20.31
C GLU A 572 -6.02 2.14 -19.37
N LYS A 573 -5.91 3.42 -19.73
CA LYS A 573 -5.37 4.44 -18.82
C LYS A 573 -6.20 4.56 -17.53
N ASP A 574 -7.52 4.33 -17.62
CA ASP A 574 -8.44 4.34 -16.48
C ASP A 574 -8.59 2.95 -15.84
N ALA A 575 -7.60 2.07 -16.02
CA ALA A 575 -7.54 0.71 -15.47
C ALA A 575 -8.74 -0.19 -15.86
N LYS A 576 -9.24 -0.06 -17.09
CA LYS A 576 -10.27 -0.93 -17.67
C LYS A 576 -9.69 -1.73 -18.83
N ASN A 577 -10.38 -2.80 -19.23
CA ASN A 577 -10.07 -3.46 -20.50
C ASN A 577 -10.28 -2.48 -21.67
N PHE A 578 -9.70 -2.78 -22.83
CA PHE A 578 -9.78 -1.96 -24.04
C PHE A 578 -11.21 -1.59 -24.47
N ASP A 579 -12.18 -2.45 -24.14
CA ASP A 579 -13.60 -2.29 -24.46
C ASP A 579 -14.41 -1.54 -23.39
N GLY A 580 -13.73 -1.08 -22.32
CA GLY A 580 -14.29 -0.30 -21.22
C GLY A 580 -14.84 -1.12 -20.06
N GLN A 581 -14.79 -2.46 -20.13
CA GLN A 581 -15.18 -3.32 -18.99
C GLN A 581 -14.17 -3.21 -17.85
N ILE A 582 -14.64 -3.35 -16.61
CA ILE A 582 -13.77 -3.38 -15.42
C ILE A 582 -12.71 -4.48 -15.58
N ARG A 583 -11.45 -4.13 -15.32
CA ARG A 583 -10.35 -5.08 -15.22
C ARG A 583 -10.38 -5.72 -13.84
N LEU A 584 -10.28 -7.05 -13.78
CA LEU A 584 -10.00 -7.78 -12.54
C LEU A 584 -8.64 -8.44 -12.70
N CYS A 585 -7.63 -7.92 -12.01
CA CYS A 585 -6.30 -8.52 -12.01
C CYS A 585 -6.32 -9.87 -11.30
N THR A 586 -5.47 -10.79 -11.75
CA THR A 586 -5.36 -12.10 -11.14
C THR A 586 -4.53 -11.99 -9.87
N LEU A 587 -5.12 -12.27 -8.69
CA LEU A 587 -4.33 -12.42 -7.47
C LEU A 587 -3.36 -13.60 -7.60
N CYS A 588 -2.08 -13.30 -7.40
CA CYS A 588 -1.02 -14.28 -7.57
C CYS A 588 -0.53 -14.86 -6.23
N PRO A 589 -0.34 -16.19 -6.13
CA PRO A 589 0.18 -16.78 -4.91
C PRO A 589 1.61 -16.30 -4.70
N THR A 590 1.87 -15.73 -3.54
CA THR A 590 3.20 -15.36 -3.08
C THR A 590 3.94 -16.62 -2.62
N LEU A 591 5.18 -16.81 -3.05
CA LEU A 591 6.05 -17.85 -2.49
C LEU A 591 6.70 -17.30 -1.22
N PRO A 592 6.32 -17.72 0.00
CA PRO A 592 6.86 -17.11 1.20
C PRO A 592 8.34 -17.49 1.34
N ALA A 593 9.22 -16.50 1.42
CA ALA A 593 10.67 -16.71 1.53
C ALA A 593 11.13 -17.12 2.96
N CYS A 594 10.20 -17.61 3.79
CA CYS A 594 10.37 -17.77 5.23
C CYS A 594 9.86 -19.13 5.71
N ASN A 595 10.23 -19.51 6.94
CA ASN A 595 9.71 -20.71 7.58
C ASN A 595 8.31 -20.44 8.14
N LEU A 596 7.28 -20.81 7.38
CA LEU A 596 5.88 -20.64 7.78
C LEU A 596 5.53 -21.50 8.99
N GLN A 597 4.76 -20.92 9.91
CA GLN A 597 4.14 -21.60 11.05
C GLN A 597 2.67 -21.20 11.12
N ASN A 598 1.82 -22.09 11.65
CA ASN A 598 0.39 -21.81 11.79
C ASN A 598 0.15 -20.59 12.70
N GLY A 599 -0.82 -19.77 12.32
CA GLY A 599 -1.25 -18.54 12.99
C GLY A 599 -0.92 -17.29 12.18
N LEU A 600 -1.37 -16.13 12.62
CA LEU A 600 -0.96 -14.82 12.12
C LEU A 600 -0.19 -14.10 13.23
N GLU A 601 0.83 -13.33 12.86
CA GLU A 601 1.39 -12.36 13.80
C GLU A 601 0.38 -11.23 13.95
N PHE A 602 0.16 -10.74 15.17
CA PHE A 602 -0.62 -9.52 15.37
C PHE A 602 0.05 -8.57 16.35
N SER A 603 -0.11 -7.28 16.11
CA SER A 603 0.39 -6.19 16.95
C SER A 603 -0.76 -5.26 17.34
N THR A 604 -0.73 -4.71 18.56
CA THR A 604 -1.66 -3.64 18.97
C THR A 604 -0.94 -2.33 19.25
N TYR A 605 -1.58 -1.20 18.96
CA TYR A 605 -1.01 0.14 19.00
C TYR A 605 -1.95 1.13 19.70
N ASP A 606 -1.40 2.03 20.51
CA ASP A 606 -2.09 3.15 21.16
C ASP A 606 -2.42 4.23 20.12
N ILE A 607 -3.71 4.44 19.86
CA ILE A 607 -4.21 5.49 18.96
C ILE A 607 -4.95 6.60 19.70
N SER A 608 -4.73 6.75 21.01
CA SER A 608 -5.42 7.72 21.88
C SER A 608 -5.32 9.18 21.42
N THR A 609 -4.31 9.51 20.60
CA THR A 609 -4.10 10.84 20.01
C THR A 609 -4.66 11.01 18.59
N TYR A 610 -5.20 9.95 17.98
CA TYR A 610 -5.82 10.00 16.66
C TYR A 610 -7.09 10.86 16.70
N ARG A 611 -7.22 11.86 15.82
CA ARG A 611 -8.30 12.87 15.95
C ARG A 611 -9.54 12.60 15.11
N GLN A 612 -9.42 11.76 14.08
CA GLN A 612 -10.54 11.41 13.20
C GLN A 612 -11.47 10.36 13.83
N GLN A 613 -11.05 9.75 14.95
CA GLN A 613 -11.74 8.70 15.69
C GLN A 613 -11.80 7.39 14.92
N TYR A 614 -12.68 7.30 13.92
CA TYR A 614 -12.94 6.08 13.14
C TYR A 614 -12.48 6.30 11.69
N PRO A 615 -11.69 5.37 11.11
CA PRO A 615 -11.48 5.34 9.67
C PRO A 615 -12.82 5.18 8.93
N ASN A 616 -13.09 5.99 7.90
CA ASN A 616 -14.35 5.91 7.13
C ASN A 616 -14.18 5.19 5.78
N ASN A 617 -12.95 4.85 5.42
CA ASN A 617 -12.55 4.18 4.19
C ASN A 617 -11.13 3.64 4.35
N GLN A 618 -10.64 2.93 3.34
CA GLN A 618 -9.30 2.35 3.32
C GLN A 618 -8.19 3.41 3.42
N ASP A 619 -8.32 4.57 2.75
CA ASP A 619 -7.29 5.62 2.80
C ASP A 619 -7.12 6.22 4.21
N ASP A 620 -8.23 6.40 4.95
CA ASP A 620 -8.20 6.81 6.35
C ASP A 620 -7.49 5.75 7.21
N TYR A 621 -7.70 4.47 6.90
CA TYR A 621 -7.10 3.34 7.60
C TYR A 621 -5.59 3.24 7.31
N ASP A 622 -5.18 3.45 6.06
CA ASP A 622 -3.79 3.52 5.65
C ASP A 622 -3.10 4.71 6.32
N SER A 623 -3.77 5.86 6.42
CA SER A 623 -3.28 7.01 7.18
C SER A 623 -3.13 6.71 8.67
N LEU A 624 -4.10 6.02 9.28
CA LEU A 624 -4.04 5.59 10.67
C LEU A 624 -2.84 4.65 10.90
N GLU A 625 -2.71 3.59 10.10
CA GLU A 625 -1.59 2.65 10.17
C GLU A 625 -0.25 3.36 10.00
N ASN A 626 -0.07 4.17 8.96
CA ASN A 626 1.20 4.86 8.69
C ASN A 626 1.65 5.79 9.84
N ASN A 627 0.70 6.36 10.59
CA ASN A 627 1.01 7.26 11.69
C ASN A 627 1.21 6.53 13.04
N PHE A 628 0.48 5.43 13.27
CA PHE A 628 0.39 4.79 14.58
C PHE A 628 0.93 3.37 14.65
N ALA A 629 1.01 2.63 13.54
CA ALA A 629 1.65 1.31 13.49
C ALA A 629 3.18 1.42 13.51
N THR A 630 3.69 2.19 14.47
CA THR A 630 5.12 2.41 14.69
C THR A 630 5.49 1.93 16.08
N TYR A 631 6.78 1.65 16.28
CA TYR A 631 7.29 1.15 17.55
C TYR A 631 6.94 2.05 18.75
N THR A 632 6.89 3.37 18.54
CA THR A 632 6.59 4.36 19.57
C THR A 632 5.21 4.17 20.20
N TYR A 633 4.23 3.71 19.42
CA TYR A 633 2.84 3.55 19.86
C TYR A 633 2.47 2.08 20.12
N ARG A 634 3.34 1.12 19.81
CA ARG A 634 3.02 -0.30 19.94
C ARG A 634 2.93 -0.72 21.40
N PHE A 635 1.80 -1.30 21.81
CA PHE A 635 1.68 -1.96 23.11
C PHE A 635 2.53 -3.24 23.13
N ASN A 636 2.22 -4.20 22.25
CA ASN A 636 3.04 -5.40 22.04
C ASN A 636 2.57 -6.17 20.77
N LYS A 637 3.15 -7.35 20.56
CA LYS A 637 2.75 -8.31 19.52
C LYS A 637 2.69 -9.76 20.02
N SER A 638 1.94 -10.62 19.34
CA SER A 638 1.86 -12.07 19.60
C SER A 638 1.37 -12.83 18.36
N ILE A 639 1.11 -14.13 18.50
CA ILE A 639 0.58 -14.99 17.44
C ILE A 639 -0.88 -15.33 17.73
N ALA A 640 -1.75 -15.09 16.77
CA ALA A 640 -3.16 -15.46 16.80
C ALA A 640 -3.40 -16.72 15.95
N ASN A 641 -3.98 -17.76 16.54
CA ASN A 641 -4.35 -18.96 15.78
C ASN A 641 -5.53 -18.71 14.82
N THR A 642 -6.39 -17.75 15.13
CA THR A 642 -7.58 -17.39 14.35
C THR A 642 -7.91 -15.93 14.61
N ILE A 643 -8.59 -15.27 13.67
CA ILE A 643 -9.21 -13.96 13.89
C ILE A 643 -10.66 -14.22 14.31
N ASN A 644 -10.89 -14.37 15.62
CA ASN A 644 -12.20 -14.69 16.17
C ASN A 644 -12.30 -14.27 17.64
N THR A 645 -12.46 -12.98 17.86
CA THR A 645 -12.52 -12.38 19.19
C THR A 645 -13.82 -11.61 19.36
N THR A 646 -14.49 -11.76 20.51
CA THR A 646 -15.81 -11.18 20.77
C THR A 646 -15.92 -10.70 22.21
N GLY A 647 -16.68 -9.62 22.44
CA GLY A 647 -16.89 -9.01 23.76
C GLY A 647 -16.15 -7.69 23.90
N SER A 648 -15.92 -7.27 25.14
CA SER A 648 -15.13 -6.09 25.51
C SER A 648 -13.77 -6.50 26.09
N ASP A 649 -12.79 -5.60 26.04
CA ASP A 649 -11.46 -5.71 26.65
C ASP A 649 -10.58 -6.81 26.04
N ASN A 650 -10.52 -6.83 24.72
CA ASN A 650 -9.85 -7.82 23.88
C ASN A 650 -8.42 -7.45 23.46
N ASN A 651 -7.87 -6.30 23.89
CA ASN A 651 -6.44 -6.01 23.76
C ASN A 651 -5.63 -6.76 24.85
N PRO A 652 -4.83 -7.78 24.50
CA PRO A 652 -4.17 -8.62 25.51
C PRO A 652 -2.93 -7.97 26.14
N PHE A 653 -2.54 -6.77 25.71
CA PHE A 653 -1.30 -6.12 26.10
C PHE A 653 -1.48 -4.86 26.94
N HIS A 654 -2.71 -4.53 27.29
CA HIS A 654 -3.02 -3.38 28.15
C HIS A 654 -4.06 -3.80 29.21
N PRO A 655 -3.90 -3.41 30.49
CA PRO A 655 -4.87 -3.75 31.52
C PRO A 655 -5.96 -2.66 31.65
N GLY A 656 -7.24 -3.02 31.46
CA GLY A 656 -8.38 -2.14 31.72
C GLY A 656 -9.52 -2.27 30.71
N THR A 657 -10.44 -1.29 30.70
CA THR A 657 -11.43 -1.17 29.63
C THR A 657 -10.78 -0.52 28.42
N ASP A 658 -10.21 -1.33 27.55
CA ASP A 658 -9.30 -0.87 26.50
C ASP A 658 -10.10 -0.30 25.34
N ASN A 659 -9.97 1.02 25.17
CA ASN A 659 -10.54 1.75 24.06
C ASN A 659 -9.43 2.54 23.38
N LYS A 660 -9.58 2.86 22.09
CA LYS A 660 -8.60 3.64 21.30
C LYS A 660 -7.32 2.89 21.03
N TYR A 661 -7.45 1.72 20.42
CA TYR A 661 -6.31 0.96 19.91
C TYR A 661 -6.53 0.50 18.48
N LEU A 662 -5.42 0.23 17.81
CA LEU A 662 -5.37 -0.39 16.48
C LEU A 662 -4.72 -1.76 16.64
N THR A 663 -5.34 -2.79 16.09
CA THR A 663 -4.79 -4.14 15.95
C THR A 663 -4.55 -4.45 14.48
N ILE A 664 -3.36 -4.97 14.17
CA ILE A 664 -3.00 -5.42 12.82
C ILE A 664 -2.54 -6.87 12.92
N PHE A 665 -3.18 -7.74 12.15
CA PHE A 665 -2.76 -9.11 11.90
C PHE A 665 -2.08 -9.18 10.55
N ASP A 666 -0.89 -9.77 10.50
CA ASP A 666 -0.09 -9.93 9.29
C ASP A 666 0.36 -11.38 9.11
N GLY A 667 0.32 -11.84 7.86
CA GLY A 667 0.79 -13.16 7.49
C GLY A 667 0.27 -13.59 6.12
N TYR A 668 -0.06 -14.86 6.02
CA TYR A 668 -0.47 -15.54 4.80
C TYR A 668 -1.69 -16.40 5.04
N ILE A 669 -2.52 -16.51 4.02
CA ILE A 669 -3.57 -17.52 3.93
C ILE A 669 -3.17 -18.60 2.91
N ASP A 670 -3.32 -19.87 3.26
CA ASP A 670 -3.15 -20.99 2.32
C ASP A 670 -4.49 -21.28 1.60
N ILE A 671 -4.50 -21.10 0.29
CA ILE A 671 -5.61 -21.45 -0.59
C ILE A 671 -5.33 -22.81 -1.23
N ASN A 672 -6.04 -23.82 -0.75
CA ASN A 672 -5.85 -25.22 -1.10
C ASN A 672 -6.88 -25.77 -2.12
N GLU A 673 -7.85 -24.96 -2.52
CA GLU A 673 -8.76 -25.23 -3.63
C GLU A 673 -8.97 -23.97 -4.49
N THR A 674 -8.91 -24.10 -5.81
CA THR A 674 -9.17 -22.96 -6.72
C THR A 674 -10.67 -22.70 -6.81
N GLY A 675 -11.06 -21.44 -7.00
CA GLY A 675 -12.45 -21.05 -7.20
C GLY A 675 -12.80 -19.76 -6.46
N THR A 676 -14.08 -19.43 -6.45
CA THR A 676 -14.59 -18.23 -5.77
C THR A 676 -14.86 -18.52 -4.30
N TYR A 677 -14.15 -17.82 -3.44
CA TYR A 677 -14.39 -17.73 -2.00
C TYR A 677 -15.21 -16.48 -1.71
N THR A 678 -16.02 -16.51 -0.65
CA THR A 678 -16.63 -15.30 -0.08
C THR A 678 -16.00 -15.05 1.28
N PHE A 679 -15.27 -13.95 1.47
CA PHE A 679 -14.75 -13.56 2.79
C PHE A 679 -15.67 -12.53 3.43
N ALA A 680 -15.84 -12.61 4.75
CA ALA A 680 -16.58 -11.62 5.52
C ALA A 680 -15.79 -11.14 6.73
N VAL A 681 -15.86 -9.84 7.00
CA VAL A 681 -15.29 -9.23 8.20
C VAL A 681 -16.41 -8.85 9.17
N ASN A 682 -16.09 -8.88 10.46
CA ASN A 682 -16.99 -8.44 11.52
C ASN A 682 -16.16 -7.78 12.61
N GLY A 683 -16.62 -6.69 13.19
CA GLY A 683 -15.98 -6.11 14.36
C GLY A 683 -16.79 -4.97 14.96
N ASP A 684 -16.26 -4.40 16.04
CA ASP A 684 -16.71 -3.12 16.58
C ASP A 684 -15.81 -2.01 16.01
N ASP A 685 -16.42 -0.90 15.64
CA ASP A 685 -15.85 0.29 14.97
C ASP A 685 -15.28 0.12 13.56
N ALA A 686 -14.04 -0.32 13.34
CA ALA A 686 -13.52 -0.39 11.97
C ALA A 686 -12.67 -1.63 11.76
N VAL A 687 -13.10 -2.48 10.82
CA VAL A 687 -12.39 -3.72 10.47
C VAL A 687 -12.20 -3.84 8.97
N GLU A 688 -11.10 -4.45 8.56
CA GLU A 688 -10.94 -4.91 7.18
C GLU A 688 -9.96 -6.06 7.05
N VAL A 689 -10.11 -6.83 5.97
CA VAL A 689 -9.11 -7.79 5.50
C VAL A 689 -8.62 -7.35 4.13
N ILE A 690 -7.32 -7.48 3.92
CA ILE A 690 -6.61 -7.14 2.70
C ILE A 690 -5.88 -8.38 2.24
N PHE A 691 -6.13 -8.80 1.02
CA PHE A 691 -5.33 -9.80 0.33
C PHE A 691 -4.41 -9.08 -0.65
N SER A 692 -3.12 -9.43 -0.60
CA SER A 692 -2.12 -8.85 -1.49
C SER A 692 -1.25 -9.93 -2.12
N ASP A 693 -0.71 -9.61 -3.29
CA ASP A 693 0.30 -10.37 -4.01
C ASP A 693 1.61 -9.60 -4.23
N ASN A 694 1.87 -8.59 -3.37
CA ASN A 694 2.92 -7.56 -3.45
C ASN A 694 2.63 -6.43 -4.46
N GLU A 695 1.56 -6.50 -5.26
CA GLU A 695 1.31 -5.55 -6.36
C GLU A 695 -0.07 -4.88 -6.31
N GLU A 696 -1.11 -5.59 -5.85
CA GLU A 696 -2.44 -5.03 -5.58
C GLU A 696 -2.98 -5.41 -4.18
N ASN A 697 -3.97 -4.64 -3.70
CA ASN A 697 -4.68 -4.89 -2.45
C ASN A 697 -6.17 -5.08 -2.74
N ILE A 698 -6.70 -6.28 -2.52
CA ILE A 698 -8.14 -6.50 -2.47
C ILE A 698 -8.57 -6.36 -1.01
N SER A 699 -9.27 -5.26 -0.70
CA SER A 699 -9.79 -4.97 0.64
C SER A 699 -11.27 -5.34 0.76
N ILE A 700 -11.64 -5.86 1.93
CA ILE A 700 -13.02 -6.08 2.34
C ILE A 700 -13.14 -5.47 3.73
N GLY A 701 -13.83 -4.35 3.83
CA GLY A 701 -13.89 -3.55 5.05
C GLY A 701 -15.29 -3.18 5.49
N TRP A 702 -15.40 -2.85 6.77
CA TRP A 702 -16.54 -2.20 7.39
C TRP A 702 -16.03 -1.08 8.28
N TYR A 703 -16.29 0.16 7.84
CA TYR A 703 -15.68 1.38 8.35
C TYR A 703 -16.69 2.24 9.12
N GLY A 704 -16.17 3.17 9.93
CA GLY A 704 -16.94 4.12 10.74
C GLY A 704 -17.63 3.48 11.96
N GLN A 705 -18.06 4.27 12.94
CA GLN A 705 -18.63 3.72 14.19
C GLN A 705 -19.78 2.74 13.98
N HIS A 706 -19.62 1.49 14.42
CA HIS A 706 -20.62 0.42 14.34
C HIS A 706 -20.35 -0.66 15.39
N ARG A 707 -21.30 -1.57 15.63
CA ARG A 707 -21.12 -2.76 16.48
C ARG A 707 -21.16 -4.00 15.62
N THR A 708 -20.61 -5.12 16.07
CA THR A 708 -20.67 -6.41 15.35
C THR A 708 -22.08 -6.80 14.88
N ASP A 709 -22.21 -7.25 13.63
CA ASP A 709 -23.49 -7.71 13.04
C ASP A 709 -23.41 -9.08 12.34
N GLY A 710 -22.23 -9.69 12.25
CA GLY A 710 -22.04 -11.06 11.76
C GLY A 710 -21.28 -11.14 10.46
N THR A 711 -21.95 -11.46 9.34
CA THR A 711 -21.26 -11.76 8.06
C THR A 711 -21.78 -10.94 6.89
N ASP A 712 -22.48 -9.83 7.17
CA ASP A 712 -23.15 -9.04 6.15
C ASP A 712 -22.15 -8.19 5.34
N HIS A 713 -20.97 -7.94 5.91
CA HIS A 713 -19.84 -7.26 5.27
C HIS A 713 -18.90 -8.27 4.60
N ASN A 714 -19.23 -8.64 3.37
CA ASN A 714 -18.53 -9.68 2.64
C ASN A 714 -18.29 -9.35 1.16
N ALA A 715 -17.27 -9.97 0.57
CA ALA A 715 -16.99 -9.89 -0.87
C ALA A 715 -16.48 -11.23 -1.41
N ASN A 716 -16.65 -11.41 -2.72
CA ASN A 716 -16.15 -12.58 -3.44
C ASN A 716 -14.73 -12.34 -3.95
N ILE A 717 -13.84 -13.30 -3.72
CA ILE A 717 -12.49 -13.33 -4.28
C ILE A 717 -12.32 -14.65 -5.03
N THR A 718 -11.86 -14.58 -6.28
CA THR A 718 -11.61 -15.78 -7.09
C THR A 718 -10.13 -16.07 -7.15
N PHE A 719 -9.71 -17.20 -6.58
CA PHE A 719 -8.33 -17.69 -6.69
C PHE A 719 -8.22 -18.70 -7.83
N THR A 720 -7.38 -18.39 -8.81
CA THR A 720 -7.14 -19.23 -10.00
C THR A 720 -5.95 -20.18 -9.82
N LYS A 721 -5.15 -19.97 -8.78
CA LYS A 721 -3.99 -20.79 -8.43
C LYS A 721 -4.04 -21.17 -6.94
N LEU A 722 -3.40 -22.30 -6.63
CA LEU A 722 -3.22 -22.76 -5.25
C LEU A 722 -1.96 -22.14 -4.66
N GLY A 723 -1.94 -21.92 -3.35
CA GLY A 723 -0.75 -21.48 -2.64
C GLY A 723 -1.05 -20.45 -1.56
N TYR A 724 0.02 -19.80 -1.10
CA TYR A 724 -0.02 -18.81 -0.04
C TYR A 724 -0.25 -17.41 -0.61
N TYR A 725 -1.20 -16.70 -0.05
CA TYR A 725 -1.51 -15.31 -0.39
C TYR A 725 -1.27 -14.44 0.84
N GLN A 726 -0.68 -13.25 0.67
CA GLN A 726 -0.53 -12.36 1.83
C GLN A 726 -1.92 -11.94 2.33
N LEU A 727 -2.05 -11.91 3.65
CA LEU A 727 -3.26 -11.52 4.34
C LEU A 727 -2.85 -10.52 5.43
N LYS A 728 -3.45 -9.33 5.36
CA LYS A 728 -3.46 -8.37 6.45
C LYS A 728 -4.90 -8.19 6.93
N PHE A 729 -5.13 -8.25 8.23
CA PHE A 729 -6.42 -7.88 8.82
C PHE A 729 -6.20 -6.76 9.81
N ARG A 730 -7.01 -5.71 9.74
CA ARG A 730 -6.91 -4.56 10.64
C ARG A 730 -8.20 -4.40 11.41
N HIS A 731 -8.08 -4.07 12.70
CA HIS A 731 -9.19 -3.71 13.57
C HIS A 731 -8.82 -2.45 14.34
N GLN A 732 -9.73 -1.49 14.40
CA GLN A 732 -9.57 -0.26 15.15
C GLN A 732 -10.78 -0.14 16.05
N ASP A 733 -10.51 0.14 17.31
CA ASP A 733 -11.49 0.37 18.35
C ASP A 733 -11.32 1.78 18.93
N TRP A 734 -12.42 2.48 19.20
CA TRP A 734 -12.44 3.82 19.78
C TRP A 734 -13.21 3.92 21.10
N ASP A 735 -14.41 3.32 21.16
CA ASP A 735 -15.16 3.10 22.38
C ASP A 735 -16.10 1.88 22.31
N GLY A 736 -16.35 1.19 23.43
CA GLY A 736 -17.41 0.18 23.52
C GLY A 736 -16.94 -1.26 23.65
N ASP A 737 -17.55 -2.17 22.88
CA ASP A 737 -17.06 -3.54 22.75
C ASP A 737 -15.94 -3.50 21.70
N ASP A 738 -15.05 -4.50 21.62
CA ASP A 738 -13.84 -4.42 20.78
C ASP A 738 -13.59 -5.73 20.04
N SER A 739 -14.66 -6.24 19.44
CA SER A 739 -14.71 -7.53 18.75
C SER A 739 -14.10 -7.46 17.35
N TYR A 740 -13.55 -8.56 16.86
CA TYR A 740 -13.06 -8.70 15.49
C TYR A 740 -13.03 -10.17 15.02
N GLN A 741 -13.52 -10.45 13.81
CA GLN A 741 -13.64 -11.79 13.26
C GLN A 741 -13.45 -11.80 11.74
N LEU A 742 -12.82 -12.86 11.23
CA LEU A 742 -12.70 -13.14 9.80
C LEU A 742 -13.36 -14.47 9.44
N PHE A 743 -14.33 -14.41 8.54
CA PHE A 743 -15.06 -15.57 8.03
C PHE A 743 -14.76 -15.81 6.55
N TRP A 744 -15.01 -17.05 6.11
CA TRP A 744 -15.03 -17.41 4.70
C TRP A 744 -16.17 -18.39 4.35
N LYS A 745 -16.52 -18.44 3.07
CA LYS A 745 -17.16 -19.56 2.38
C LYS A 745 -16.22 -20.02 1.30
N LYS A 746 -15.94 -21.32 1.25
CA LYS A 746 -15.12 -21.88 0.20
C LYS A 746 -15.98 -22.21 -1.03
N PRO A 747 -15.37 -22.51 -2.19
CA PRO A 747 -16.13 -22.88 -3.40
C PRO A 747 -17.11 -24.03 -3.13
N GLY A 748 -18.41 -23.74 -3.26
CA GLY A 748 -19.48 -24.71 -3.03
C GLY A 748 -20.06 -24.77 -1.60
N ASP A 749 -19.49 -24.02 -0.64
CA ASP A 749 -20.06 -23.92 0.71
C ASP A 749 -21.36 -23.10 0.72
N THR A 750 -22.32 -23.50 1.56
CA THR A 750 -23.61 -22.79 1.70
C THR A 750 -23.66 -21.81 2.88
N SER A 751 -22.66 -21.82 3.77
CA SER A 751 -22.64 -21.05 5.02
C SER A 751 -21.23 -20.59 5.40
N PHE A 752 -21.10 -19.43 6.02
CA PHE A 752 -19.82 -18.92 6.52
C PHE A 752 -19.27 -19.76 7.67
N SER A 753 -17.94 -19.82 7.77
CA SER A 753 -17.19 -20.35 8.92
C SER A 753 -15.99 -19.45 9.21
N ILE A 754 -15.47 -19.48 10.45
CA ILE A 754 -14.22 -18.77 10.80
C ILE A 754 -13.06 -19.39 10.01
N VAL A 755 -12.16 -18.56 9.50
CA VAL A 755 -10.95 -19.03 8.83
C VAL A 755 -10.10 -19.82 9.83
N PRO A 756 -9.83 -21.12 9.59
CA PRO A 756 -9.17 -21.97 10.57
C PRO A 756 -7.65 -21.72 10.62
N ASN A 757 -7.04 -21.99 11.77
CA ASN A 757 -5.59 -21.90 11.98
C ASN A 757 -4.76 -22.71 10.96
N SER A 758 -5.33 -23.80 10.42
CA SER A 758 -4.67 -24.62 9.39
C SER A 758 -4.46 -23.89 8.07
N ASN A 759 -5.12 -22.75 7.87
CA ASN A 759 -5.05 -21.94 6.66
C ASN A 759 -4.36 -20.60 6.92
N LEU A 760 -3.98 -20.28 8.15
CA LEU A 760 -3.34 -19.02 8.50
C LEU A 760 -1.89 -19.28 8.87
N PHE A 761 -0.98 -18.49 8.32
CA PHE A 761 0.46 -18.68 8.52
C PHE A 761 1.19 -17.36 8.71
N TYR A 762 2.23 -17.36 9.53
CA TYR A 762 3.12 -16.21 9.70
C TYR A 762 4.56 -16.62 9.43
N CYS A 763 5.40 -15.64 9.10
CA CYS A 763 6.84 -15.85 8.95
C CYS A 763 7.51 -15.89 10.32
N LYS A 764 7.96 -17.07 10.76
CA LYS A 764 8.82 -17.14 11.94
C LYS A 764 10.22 -16.58 11.59
N PRO A 765 10.85 -15.78 12.47
CA PRO A 765 12.25 -15.38 12.28
C PRO A 765 13.14 -16.59 12.00
N PRO A 766 14.08 -16.50 11.04
CA PRO A 766 14.94 -17.62 10.67
C PRO A 766 15.64 -18.24 11.88
N SER A 767 15.87 -19.55 11.86
CA SER A 767 16.59 -20.20 12.95
C SER A 767 18.10 -19.94 12.82
N PRO A 768 18.80 -19.55 13.89
CA PRO A 768 20.24 -19.36 13.85
C PRO A 768 20.96 -20.71 13.69
N VAL A 769 22.13 -20.67 13.06
CA VAL A 769 23.07 -21.79 13.02
C VAL A 769 23.75 -21.99 14.38
N ALA A 770 23.92 -20.92 15.16
CA ALA A 770 24.40 -20.98 16.54
C ALA A 770 23.70 -19.92 17.42
N ASP A 771 23.35 -20.28 18.65
CA ASP A 771 22.62 -19.45 19.62
C ASP A 771 23.31 -19.48 21.00
N TYR A 772 24.16 -18.50 21.30
CA TYR A 772 24.92 -18.38 22.55
C TYR A 772 24.25 -17.41 23.51
N ARG A 773 23.45 -17.98 24.40
CA ARG A 773 22.67 -17.25 25.41
C ARG A 773 23.44 -16.87 26.68
N MET A 774 24.59 -17.47 26.92
CA MET A 774 25.46 -17.21 28.07
C MET A 774 24.83 -17.35 29.49
N ASP A 775 23.67 -18.01 29.60
CA ASP A 775 22.86 -18.19 30.82
C ASP A 775 23.47 -19.01 31.99
N LYS A 776 24.71 -19.49 31.88
CA LYS A 776 25.31 -20.34 32.92
C LYS A 776 25.71 -19.51 34.14
N CYS A 777 25.63 -20.10 35.34
CA CYS A 777 26.03 -19.41 36.58
C CYS A 777 27.51 -19.10 36.71
N SER A 778 28.35 -19.90 36.07
CA SER A 778 29.80 -19.78 36.13
C SER A 778 30.41 -20.62 35.03
N TRP A 779 31.49 -20.11 34.46
CA TRP A 779 32.41 -20.87 33.62
C TRP A 779 33.68 -21.22 34.40
N SER A 780 34.31 -22.31 34.01
CA SER A 780 35.41 -22.96 34.72
C SER A 780 36.61 -23.28 33.83
N GLY A 781 36.49 -23.05 32.52
CA GLY A 781 37.45 -23.43 31.49
C GLY A 781 37.23 -24.84 30.92
N ASP A 782 36.11 -25.48 31.24
CA ASP A 782 35.80 -26.83 30.77
C ASP A 782 35.35 -26.80 29.30
N THR A 783 35.85 -27.73 28.49
CA THR A 783 35.52 -27.82 27.06
C THR A 783 34.02 -27.93 26.84
N GLY A 784 33.46 -27.01 26.04
CA GLY A 784 32.04 -27.01 25.65
C GLY A 784 31.07 -26.52 26.72
N GLU A 785 31.55 -25.82 27.77
CA GLU A 785 30.68 -25.30 28.83
C GLU A 785 29.81 -24.10 28.39
N VAL A 786 30.20 -23.40 27.32
CA VAL A 786 29.40 -22.35 26.69
C VAL A 786 28.49 -23.00 25.66
N VAL A 787 27.23 -23.23 26.04
CA VAL A 787 26.30 -24.05 25.28
C VAL A 787 25.71 -23.29 24.09
N ASP A 788 25.68 -23.95 22.93
CA ASP A 788 24.91 -23.55 21.75
C ASP A 788 23.48 -24.10 21.83
N TYR A 789 22.49 -23.20 21.86
CA TYR A 789 21.07 -23.53 21.97
C TYR A 789 20.35 -23.69 20.63
N SER A 790 21.05 -23.57 19.49
CA SER A 790 20.48 -23.75 18.15
C SER A 790 20.11 -25.22 17.86
N GLY A 791 20.71 -26.15 18.60
CA GLY A 791 20.63 -27.59 18.35
C GLY A 791 21.75 -28.14 17.45
N ASN A 792 22.65 -27.30 16.95
CA ASN A 792 23.77 -27.71 16.09
C ASN A 792 25.05 -28.07 16.85
N ASN A 793 25.06 -27.89 18.18
CA ASN A 793 26.11 -28.34 19.09
C ASN A 793 27.48 -27.68 18.83
N TYR A 794 27.50 -26.41 18.42
CA TYR A 794 28.70 -25.58 18.34
C TYR A 794 29.12 -25.03 19.72
N ASN A 795 29.23 -25.89 20.74
CA ASN A 795 29.55 -25.40 22.09
C ASN A 795 30.98 -24.81 22.16
N GLY A 796 31.12 -23.68 22.84
CA GLY A 796 32.39 -22.99 23.06
C GLY A 796 33.03 -23.29 24.42
N THR A 797 34.27 -22.85 24.59
CA THR A 797 35.05 -22.98 25.83
C THR A 797 35.45 -21.59 26.33
N ALA A 798 35.21 -21.29 27.60
CA ALA A 798 35.66 -20.03 28.20
C ALA A 798 37.17 -20.10 28.47
N MET A 799 37.91 -19.08 28.06
CA MET A 799 39.36 -19.05 28.12
C MET A 799 39.86 -18.03 29.15
N GLU A 800 41.01 -18.33 29.74
CA GLU A 800 41.85 -17.39 30.49
C GLU A 800 41.22 -16.70 31.72
N GLY A 801 40.05 -17.17 32.16
CA GLY A 801 39.37 -16.65 33.36
C GLY A 801 38.03 -15.97 33.07
N ALA A 802 37.58 -15.94 31.81
CA ALA A 802 36.29 -15.37 31.42
C ALA A 802 35.15 -15.89 32.31
N GLN A 803 34.33 -14.96 32.81
CA GLN A 803 33.27 -15.25 33.78
C GLN A 803 31.88 -14.95 33.22
N THR A 804 30.84 -15.29 33.99
CA THR A 804 29.46 -14.93 33.67
C THR A 804 28.95 -13.90 34.66
N ALA A 805 28.13 -12.94 34.21
CA ALA A 805 27.50 -11.91 35.04
C ALA A 805 26.03 -11.68 34.64
N ILE A 806 25.36 -10.68 35.20
CA ILE A 806 24.00 -10.30 34.77
C ILE A 806 24.00 -9.91 33.30
N GLY A 807 23.10 -10.50 32.53
CA GLY A 807 22.97 -10.27 31.10
C GLY A 807 22.01 -9.16 30.73
N LYS A 808 21.88 -8.95 29.43
CA LYS A 808 20.73 -8.26 28.86
C LYS A 808 19.48 -9.13 29.02
N LEU A 809 19.61 -10.43 28.81
CA LEU A 809 18.62 -11.45 29.15
C LEU A 809 19.27 -12.50 30.03
N CYS A 810 18.68 -12.76 31.19
CA CYS A 810 19.21 -13.71 32.16
C CYS A 810 20.70 -13.40 32.55
N ARG A 811 21.71 -14.05 31.94
CA ARG A 811 23.15 -13.88 32.23
C ARG A 811 23.95 -13.62 30.95
N SER A 812 25.10 -12.96 31.09
CA SER A 812 26.05 -12.65 30.02
C SER A 812 27.44 -13.20 30.30
N GLY A 813 28.31 -13.20 29.28
CA GLY A 813 29.76 -13.30 29.48
C GLY A 813 30.36 -11.96 29.91
N LEU A 814 31.27 -11.98 30.86
CA LEU A 814 32.08 -10.84 31.32
C LEU A 814 33.54 -11.03 30.89
N PHE A 815 34.05 -10.04 30.18
CA PHE A 815 35.40 -10.02 29.60
C PHE A 815 36.17 -8.81 30.14
N ASP A 816 37.36 -9.03 30.66
CA ASP A 816 38.15 -8.02 31.38
C ASP A 816 38.97 -7.07 30.49
N GLY A 817 39.03 -7.32 29.17
CA GLY A 817 39.82 -6.56 28.21
C GLY A 817 41.32 -6.86 28.21
N VAL A 818 41.77 -7.92 28.89
CA VAL A 818 43.18 -8.30 29.01
C VAL A 818 43.49 -9.60 28.28
N ASN A 819 42.74 -10.67 28.55
CA ASN A 819 42.96 -11.99 27.96
C ASN A 819 41.70 -12.88 27.83
N ASP A 820 40.54 -12.44 28.32
CA ASP A 820 39.30 -13.22 28.31
C ASP A 820 38.67 -13.36 26.91
N TYR A 821 38.23 -14.57 26.55
CA TYR A 821 37.41 -14.85 25.36
C TYR A 821 36.72 -16.22 25.44
N ILE A 822 35.78 -16.47 24.53
CA ILE A 822 35.26 -17.81 24.24
C ILE A 822 35.90 -18.32 22.96
N ASP A 823 36.48 -19.51 23.01
CA ASP A 823 37.02 -20.21 21.83
C ASP A 823 36.00 -21.22 21.30
N LEU A 824 35.73 -21.16 20.00
CA LEU A 824 34.87 -22.08 19.28
C LEU A 824 35.65 -22.91 18.24
N ASP A 825 36.98 -22.98 18.37
CA ASP A 825 37.87 -23.68 17.45
C ASP A 825 37.68 -23.21 15.99
N ASN A 826 38.17 -24.01 15.03
CA ASN A 826 38.01 -23.79 13.59
C ASN A 826 36.60 -24.18 13.09
N THR A 827 35.57 -23.49 13.57
CA THR A 827 34.14 -23.70 13.19
C THR A 827 33.64 -22.66 12.19
N PHE A 828 32.42 -22.81 11.67
CA PHE A 828 31.76 -21.86 10.74
C PHE A 828 32.46 -21.58 9.40
N ASN A 829 33.31 -22.51 8.92
CA ASN A 829 34.03 -22.35 7.64
C ASN A 829 33.10 -22.23 6.43
N ASP A 830 31.92 -22.85 6.48
CA ASP A 830 30.93 -22.76 5.39
C ASP A 830 30.23 -21.40 5.35
N ILE A 831 30.19 -20.67 6.48
CA ILE A 831 29.50 -19.38 6.64
C ILE A 831 30.45 -18.22 6.42
N PHE A 832 31.67 -18.32 6.96
CA PHE A 832 32.70 -17.29 6.90
C PHE A 832 33.87 -17.68 5.99
N GLY A 833 33.63 -18.50 4.97
CA GLY A 833 34.66 -19.01 4.06
C GLY A 833 34.27 -18.93 2.58
N PRO A 834 35.04 -19.58 1.67
CA PRO A 834 35.11 -19.24 0.25
C PRO A 834 33.89 -19.66 -0.58
N THR A 835 32.89 -20.29 0.04
CA THR A 835 31.62 -20.67 -0.59
C THR A 835 30.47 -19.74 -0.20
N SER A 836 30.69 -18.88 0.79
CA SER A 836 29.66 -17.98 1.31
C SER A 836 29.72 -16.63 0.62
N ASN A 837 28.58 -16.18 0.12
CA ASN A 837 28.35 -14.80 -0.30
C ASN A 837 27.40 -14.05 0.64
N GLN A 838 27.04 -14.67 1.77
CA GLN A 838 26.03 -14.13 2.67
C GLN A 838 26.12 -14.65 4.10
N PHE A 839 25.82 -13.80 5.08
CA PHE A 839 25.66 -14.20 6.48
C PHE A 839 24.95 -13.10 7.28
N SER A 840 24.51 -13.44 8.49
CA SER A 840 24.14 -12.45 9.51
C SER A 840 24.68 -12.82 10.89
N ILE A 841 24.99 -11.82 11.71
CA ILE A 841 25.40 -11.97 13.11
C ILE A 841 24.58 -11.00 13.95
N THR A 842 24.11 -11.43 15.13
CA THR A 842 23.50 -10.53 16.14
C THR A 842 24.18 -10.73 17.49
N ALA A 843 24.26 -9.69 18.30
CA ALA A 843 24.77 -9.75 19.68
C ALA A 843 24.27 -8.54 20.49
N TRP A 844 24.07 -8.72 21.79
CA TRP A 844 24.03 -7.62 22.74
C TRP A 844 25.41 -7.40 23.34
N ILE A 845 25.87 -6.15 23.40
CA ILE A 845 27.15 -5.79 24.01
C ILE A 845 26.99 -4.64 24.99
N LYS A 846 27.80 -4.63 26.06
CA LYS A 846 27.89 -3.53 27.02
C LYS A 846 29.36 -3.21 27.29
N PRO A 847 29.98 -2.32 26.50
CA PRO A 847 31.37 -1.95 26.69
C PRO A 847 31.57 -1.23 28.04
N LEU A 848 32.59 -1.64 28.81
CA LEU A 848 33.01 -0.98 30.05
C LEU A 848 34.18 -0.02 29.81
N ALA A 849 35.03 -0.32 28.82
CA ALA A 849 36.09 0.56 28.37
C ALA A 849 36.31 0.43 26.86
N LEU A 850 36.69 1.53 26.23
CA LEU A 850 37.13 1.55 24.83
C LEU A 850 38.62 1.83 24.77
N THR A 851 39.38 0.87 24.28
CA THR A 851 40.84 0.92 24.18
C THR A 851 41.31 1.40 22.81
N THR A 852 42.57 1.84 22.73
CA THR A 852 43.24 2.27 21.49
C THR A 852 44.15 1.20 20.89
N SER A 853 44.30 0.05 21.53
CA SER A 853 45.07 -1.08 20.99
C SER A 853 44.38 -1.61 19.74
N THR A 854 45.13 -1.86 18.66
CA THR A 854 44.55 -2.29 17.37
C THR A 854 45.18 -3.56 16.83
N THR A 855 44.39 -4.30 16.05
CA THR A 855 44.91 -5.34 15.16
C THR A 855 45.66 -4.72 13.97
N ASN A 856 46.22 -5.55 13.09
CA ASN A 856 46.76 -5.12 11.79
C ASN A 856 45.66 -4.61 10.83
N HIS A 857 44.38 -4.88 11.10
CA HIS A 857 43.24 -4.39 10.33
C HIS A 857 42.60 -3.13 10.95
N GLY A 858 43.06 -2.72 12.13
CA GLY A 858 42.60 -1.51 12.81
C GLY A 858 41.49 -1.75 13.84
N THR A 859 41.03 -3.00 14.00
CA THR A 859 40.00 -3.39 14.96
C THR A 859 40.45 -3.14 16.40
N LYS A 860 39.56 -2.56 17.20
CA LYS A 860 39.73 -2.25 18.62
C LYS A 860 38.57 -2.84 19.40
N ASN A 861 38.78 -3.26 20.65
CA ASN A 861 37.75 -3.85 21.50
C ASN A 861 36.96 -4.93 20.73
N ALA A 862 37.68 -5.89 20.14
CA ALA A 862 37.10 -6.92 19.29
C ALA A 862 36.21 -7.85 20.11
N PHE A 863 34.93 -7.96 19.74
CA PHE A 863 33.95 -8.81 20.45
C PHE A 863 33.52 -10.04 19.65
N ILE A 864 33.74 -10.06 18.32
CA ILE A 864 33.59 -11.25 17.48
C ILE A 864 34.70 -11.25 16.42
N ALA A 865 35.32 -12.41 16.19
CA ALA A 865 36.36 -12.55 15.17
C ALA A 865 36.40 -13.96 14.56
N LYS A 866 36.86 -14.06 13.31
CA LYS A 866 37.22 -15.30 12.62
C LYS A 866 38.64 -15.16 12.07
N THR A 867 39.65 -15.47 12.88
CA THR A 867 41.05 -15.06 12.63
C THR A 867 42.07 -16.18 12.83
N SER A 868 43.19 -16.13 12.09
CA SER A 868 44.39 -16.94 12.37
C SER A 868 45.68 -16.26 11.93
N ASP A 869 46.74 -16.51 12.71
CA ASP A 869 48.10 -16.01 12.42
C ASP A 869 48.71 -16.53 11.10
N LYS A 870 48.12 -17.55 10.45
CA LYS A 870 48.77 -18.27 9.33
C LYS A 870 48.09 -18.13 7.97
N PHE A 871 46.78 -17.84 7.89
CA PHE A 871 46.02 -17.98 6.64
C PHE A 871 45.14 -16.78 6.23
N ASN A 872 45.13 -15.69 7.00
CA ASN A 872 44.33 -14.45 6.85
C ASN A 872 43.06 -14.42 7.73
N ASP A 873 42.66 -13.21 8.10
CA ASP A 873 41.51 -12.93 8.95
C ASP A 873 40.28 -12.71 8.08
N ASN A 874 39.18 -13.42 8.34
CA ASN A 874 37.98 -13.29 7.49
C ASN A 874 37.01 -12.23 8.00
N LEU A 875 37.00 -12.04 9.31
CA LEU A 875 36.04 -11.19 9.99
C LEU A 875 36.67 -10.69 11.29
N GLU A 876 36.64 -9.39 11.51
CA GLU A 876 36.84 -8.79 12.83
C GLU A 876 35.78 -7.73 13.08
N ILE A 877 35.16 -7.77 14.27
CA ILE A 877 34.13 -6.83 14.68
C ILE A 877 34.52 -6.25 16.05
N GLY A 878 34.63 -4.93 16.11
CA GLY A 878 35.02 -4.22 17.32
C GLY A 878 34.40 -2.83 17.44
N VAL A 879 34.71 -2.13 18.52
CA VAL A 879 34.20 -0.77 18.80
C VAL A 879 35.37 0.20 18.91
N ASN A 880 35.31 1.28 18.14
CA ASN A 880 36.30 2.36 18.17
C ASN A 880 36.13 3.27 19.40
N PRO A 881 37.18 4.03 19.81
CA PRO A 881 37.11 5.00 20.90
C PRO A 881 36.05 6.09 20.77
N ASP A 882 35.56 6.37 19.57
CA ASP A 882 34.46 7.32 19.31
C ASP A 882 33.07 6.66 19.35
N GLY A 883 33.00 5.37 19.67
CA GLY A 883 31.77 4.60 19.74
C GLY A 883 31.24 4.17 18.36
N SER A 884 32.00 4.30 17.28
CA SER A 884 31.63 3.68 15.99
C SER A 884 31.98 2.19 15.97
N LEU A 885 31.20 1.40 15.23
CA LEU A 885 31.47 -0.02 15.02
C LEU A 885 32.51 -0.17 13.91
N HIS A 886 33.61 -0.86 14.19
CA HIS A 886 34.62 -1.23 13.21
C HIS A 886 34.34 -2.64 12.68
N LEU A 887 34.09 -2.75 11.38
CA LEU A 887 33.86 -4.02 10.70
C LEU A 887 34.91 -4.24 9.61
N TYR A 888 35.73 -5.27 9.81
CA TYR A 888 36.67 -5.76 8.80
C TYR A 888 36.13 -7.05 8.16
N LEU A 889 36.19 -7.12 6.83
CA LEU A 889 35.83 -8.31 6.05
C LEU A 889 36.89 -8.58 4.99
N ASP A 890 37.36 -9.83 4.96
CA ASP A 890 38.17 -10.35 3.86
C ASP A 890 37.28 -11.09 2.85
N THR A 891 37.10 -10.46 1.71
CA THR A 891 36.41 -11.02 0.56
C THR A 891 37.40 -11.24 -0.57
N LYS A 892 37.14 -12.24 -1.42
CA LYS A 892 38.04 -12.63 -2.52
C LYS A 892 38.50 -11.49 -3.45
N LYS A 893 37.74 -10.39 -3.51
CA LYS A 893 38.05 -9.22 -4.35
C LYS A 893 38.33 -7.95 -3.54
N LYS A 894 38.00 -7.93 -2.26
CA LYS A 894 38.04 -6.75 -1.39
C LYS A 894 38.38 -7.19 0.04
N ASP A 895 39.61 -6.91 0.42
CA ASP A 895 40.14 -7.01 1.78
C ASP A 895 40.17 -5.58 2.37
N THR A 896 39.17 -5.23 3.18
CA THR A 896 39.00 -3.85 3.69
C THR A 896 38.05 -3.80 4.90
N TYR A 897 38.02 -2.65 5.57
CA TYR A 897 37.11 -2.35 6.68
C TYR A 897 36.22 -1.13 6.40
N ALA A 898 35.21 -0.94 7.26
CA ALA A 898 34.45 0.31 7.41
C ALA A 898 34.16 0.59 8.89
N ASP A 899 34.13 1.88 9.24
CA ASP A 899 33.59 2.37 10.51
C ASP A 899 32.14 2.80 10.27
N ILE A 900 31.20 2.25 11.03
CA ILE A 900 29.75 2.39 10.79
C ILE A 900 29.05 2.82 12.07
N GLY A 901 28.09 3.74 11.91
CA GLY A 901 27.35 4.34 13.03
C GLY A 901 28.20 5.28 13.87
N SER A 902 27.68 5.66 15.03
CA SER A 902 28.39 6.51 15.99
C SER A 902 27.78 6.40 17.38
N GLY A 903 28.57 6.61 18.42
CA GLY A 903 28.05 6.93 19.75
C GLY A 903 27.57 5.75 20.59
N LEU A 904 28.09 4.53 20.40
CA LEU A 904 27.97 3.48 21.43
C LEU A 904 28.56 4.00 22.75
N THR A 905 27.76 3.97 23.80
CA THR A 905 28.07 4.51 25.12
C THR A 905 28.63 3.45 26.05
N LEU A 906 29.49 3.86 26.97
CA LEU A 906 29.99 2.97 28.01
C LEU A 906 28.90 2.67 29.03
N ASN A 907 28.91 1.45 29.57
CA ASN A 907 28.00 0.99 30.62
C ASN A 907 26.52 0.92 30.22
N GLU A 908 26.22 0.86 28.92
CA GLU A 908 24.87 0.67 28.39
C GLU A 908 24.84 -0.55 27.45
N TRP A 909 23.71 -1.27 27.42
CA TRP A 909 23.52 -2.41 26.52
C TRP A 909 23.11 -1.91 25.14
N HIS A 910 23.85 -2.32 24.12
CA HIS A 910 23.55 -2.05 22.71
C HIS A 910 23.32 -3.35 21.96
N PHE A 911 22.28 -3.39 21.13
CA PHE A 911 22.06 -4.48 20.19
C PHE A 911 22.80 -4.21 18.88
N ILE A 912 23.59 -5.17 18.43
CA ILE A 912 24.34 -5.08 17.18
C ILE A 912 23.89 -6.22 16.27
N ALA A 913 23.47 -5.90 15.06
CA ALA A 913 23.27 -6.86 13.99
C ALA A 913 24.05 -6.47 12.74
N ILE A 914 24.65 -7.44 12.06
CA ILE A 914 25.42 -7.23 10.84
C ILE A 914 24.93 -8.24 9.81
N THR A 915 24.64 -7.78 8.59
CA THR A 915 24.36 -8.64 7.44
C THR A 915 25.32 -8.34 6.30
N TYR A 916 25.67 -9.37 5.53
CA TYR A 916 26.47 -9.27 4.31
C TYR A 916 25.76 -10.01 3.19
N TYR A 917 25.60 -9.40 2.01
CA TYR A 917 25.12 -10.03 0.79
C TYR A 917 25.84 -9.47 -0.44
N ASN A 918 26.66 -10.28 -1.12
CA ASN A 918 27.32 -9.90 -2.38
C ASN A 918 27.95 -8.49 -2.37
N GLY A 919 28.70 -8.16 -1.30
CA GLY A 919 29.38 -6.86 -1.17
C GLY A 919 28.52 -5.72 -0.62
N VAL A 920 27.26 -5.96 -0.28
CA VAL A 920 26.42 -5.04 0.51
C VAL A 920 26.47 -5.45 1.97
N VAL A 921 26.74 -4.49 2.86
CA VAL A 921 26.69 -4.68 4.31
C VAL A 921 25.59 -3.82 4.89
N LYS A 922 24.76 -4.40 5.77
CA LYS A 922 23.90 -3.63 6.68
C LYS A 922 24.34 -3.84 8.12
N VAL A 923 24.30 -2.78 8.91
CA VAL A 923 24.54 -2.82 10.36
C VAL A 923 23.35 -2.18 11.06
N LYS A 924 22.77 -2.90 12.02
CA LYS A 924 21.79 -2.34 12.96
C LYS A 924 22.47 -2.13 14.30
N ILE A 925 22.33 -0.94 14.86
CA ILE A 925 22.77 -0.56 16.20
C ILE A 925 21.52 -0.07 16.93
N ASP A 926 21.07 -0.83 17.91
CA ASP A 926 19.78 -0.63 18.59
C ASP A 926 18.63 -0.51 17.57
N ASP A 927 17.95 0.63 17.51
CA ASP A 927 16.86 0.88 16.58
C ASP A 927 17.34 1.42 15.21
N GLN A 928 18.61 1.81 15.06
CA GLN A 928 19.14 2.45 13.85
C GLN A 928 19.77 1.46 12.88
N THR A 929 19.45 1.57 11.58
CA THR A 929 20.02 0.75 10.51
C THR A 929 20.89 1.58 9.57
N PHE A 930 22.09 1.09 9.28
CA PHE A 930 23.08 1.67 8.38
C PHE A 930 23.33 0.72 7.21
N THR A 931 23.25 1.20 5.96
CA THR A 931 23.52 0.39 4.76
C THR A 931 24.76 0.91 4.05
N ASN A 932 25.74 0.03 3.80
CA ASN A 932 26.96 0.32 3.05
C ASN A 932 26.99 -0.51 1.76
N THR A 933 26.89 0.18 0.61
CA THR A 933 26.93 -0.41 -0.74
C THR A 933 28.24 -0.12 -1.48
N THR A 934 29.16 0.63 -0.88
CA THR A 934 30.32 1.20 -1.58
C THR A 934 31.64 0.53 -1.19
N THR A 935 31.89 0.30 0.10
CA THR A 935 33.17 -0.21 0.62
C THR A 935 33.53 -1.57 0.01
N TRP A 936 32.58 -2.50 -0.01
CA TRP A 936 32.75 -3.84 -0.58
C TRP A 936 32.08 -4.00 -1.95
N SER A 937 31.83 -2.90 -2.67
CA SER A 937 31.21 -2.94 -4.00
C SER A 937 32.00 -3.85 -4.96
N GLY A 938 31.28 -4.77 -5.62
CA GLY A 938 31.85 -5.77 -6.54
C GLY A 938 32.47 -7.00 -5.86
N ALA A 939 32.50 -7.06 -4.53
CA ALA A 939 32.75 -8.30 -3.79
C ALA A 939 31.58 -9.29 -3.99
N THR A 940 31.85 -10.59 -3.80
CA THR A 940 30.84 -11.64 -3.98
C THR A 940 30.93 -12.63 -2.84
N ILE A 941 31.97 -13.47 -2.85
CA ILE A 941 32.25 -14.47 -1.82
C ILE A 941 33.34 -14.00 -0.85
N LEU A 942 33.27 -14.48 0.39
CA LEU A 942 34.33 -14.35 1.38
C LEU A 942 35.61 -15.09 0.94
N ASP A 943 36.76 -14.78 1.53
CA ASP A 943 38.01 -15.52 1.24
C ASP A 943 38.16 -16.80 2.09
N GLN A 944 39.28 -17.52 1.99
CA GLN A 944 39.55 -18.76 2.72
C GLN A 944 39.75 -18.51 4.21
N SER A 945 38.97 -19.20 5.06
CA SER A 945 39.06 -19.12 6.53
C SER A 945 39.56 -20.39 7.22
N ASP A 946 40.11 -21.34 6.44
CA ASP A 946 40.56 -22.64 6.94
C ASP A 946 41.67 -22.49 7.99
N GLY A 947 41.36 -22.93 9.21
CA GLY A 947 42.30 -22.87 10.34
C GLY A 947 42.18 -21.59 11.18
N SER A 948 41.28 -20.68 10.82
CA SER A 948 40.92 -19.51 11.62
C SER A 948 39.95 -19.89 12.73
N HIS A 949 40.26 -19.54 13.98
CA HIS A 949 39.36 -19.77 15.10
C HIS A 949 38.21 -18.77 15.04
N PHE A 950 37.00 -19.20 15.42
CA PHE A 950 35.93 -18.26 15.72
C PHE A 950 35.97 -17.93 17.21
N THR A 951 36.06 -16.66 17.56
CA THR A 951 36.17 -16.21 18.95
C THR A 951 35.10 -15.17 19.28
N ILE A 952 34.58 -15.23 20.51
CA ILE A 952 33.70 -14.22 21.09
C ILE A 952 34.45 -13.55 22.25
N GLY A 953 34.50 -12.22 22.28
CA GLY A 953 35.22 -11.44 23.28
C GLY A 953 36.68 -11.10 22.93
N ALA A 954 37.21 -11.60 21.81
CA ALA A 954 38.55 -11.23 21.34
C ALA A 954 38.77 -11.51 19.84
N THR A 955 39.90 -11.04 19.34
CA THR A 955 40.64 -11.59 18.19
C THR A 955 42.03 -12.00 18.65
N LEU A 956 42.44 -13.21 18.24
CA LEU A 956 43.75 -13.77 18.60
C LEU A 956 44.88 -13.19 17.75
N ASN A 957 44.57 -12.55 16.63
CA ASN A 957 45.57 -11.83 15.84
C ASN A 957 45.99 -10.54 16.57
N ARG A 958 47.25 -10.49 17.00
CA ARG A 958 47.84 -9.41 17.82
C ARG A 958 47.14 -9.16 19.16
N ASN A 959 46.36 -10.12 19.66
CA ASN A 959 45.77 -10.13 20.99
C ASN A 959 44.97 -8.84 21.32
N ASN A 960 43.78 -8.70 20.73
CA ASN A 960 42.86 -7.61 21.06
C ASN A 960 41.59 -8.17 21.72
N TYR A 961 41.23 -7.62 22.87
CA TYR A 961 40.19 -8.17 23.75
C TYR A 961 39.10 -7.13 24.02
N PHE A 962 37.87 -7.61 24.12
CA PHE A 962 36.72 -6.81 24.53
C PHE A 962 36.75 -6.58 26.05
N ASN A 963 36.47 -5.35 26.47
CA ASN A 963 36.29 -5.02 27.89
C ASN A 963 34.82 -4.70 28.13
N GLY A 964 34.07 -5.67 28.67
CA GLY A 964 32.65 -5.49 28.95
C GLY A 964 31.86 -6.79 28.95
N TYR A 965 30.55 -6.66 28.72
CA TYR A 965 29.62 -7.78 28.71
C TYR A 965 29.16 -8.10 27.29
N ILE A 966 29.01 -9.38 26.96
CA ILE A 966 28.45 -9.86 25.69
C ILE A 966 27.32 -10.83 26.02
N ASP A 967 26.21 -10.75 25.31
CA ASP A 967 25.04 -11.59 25.51
C ASP A 967 24.32 -11.91 24.18
N GLU A 968 23.54 -13.00 24.18
CA GLU A 968 22.60 -13.36 23.11
C GLU A 968 23.22 -13.39 21.69
N VAL A 969 24.44 -13.93 21.54
CA VAL A 969 25.17 -13.97 20.24
C VAL A 969 24.55 -15.03 19.32
N LYS A 970 24.17 -14.62 18.10
CA LYS A 970 23.57 -15.52 17.09
C LYS A 970 24.26 -15.39 15.74
N ILE A 971 24.39 -16.52 15.05
CA ILE A 971 25.03 -16.62 13.73
C ILE A 971 24.04 -17.24 12.75
N TYR A 972 23.91 -16.65 11.55
CA TYR A 972 23.03 -17.10 10.49
C TYR A 972 23.83 -17.28 9.19
N ASN A 973 23.52 -18.34 8.44
CA ASN A 973 24.09 -18.62 7.10
C ASN A 973 23.31 -17.93 5.96
N GLN A 974 22.49 -16.95 6.29
CA GLN A 974 21.68 -16.19 5.36
C GLN A 974 21.57 -14.73 5.80
N VAL A 975 21.16 -13.87 4.88
CA VAL A 975 20.87 -12.46 5.17
C VAL A 975 19.50 -12.36 5.82
N LEU A 976 19.46 -11.76 7.00
CA LEU A 976 18.21 -11.42 7.67
C LEU A 976 17.64 -10.13 7.07
N THR A 977 16.31 -10.08 6.94
CA THR A 977 15.60 -8.86 6.53
C THR A 977 15.62 -7.83 7.66
N ASP A 978 15.37 -6.56 7.33
CA ASP A 978 15.31 -5.48 8.34
C ASP A 978 14.21 -5.77 9.38
N GLU A 979 13.10 -6.38 8.94
CA GLU A 979 12.02 -6.87 9.81
C GLU A 979 12.49 -7.98 10.75
N ASN A 980 13.19 -9.01 10.25
CA ASN A 980 13.74 -10.06 11.12
C ASN A 980 14.71 -9.49 12.17
N LEU A 981 15.55 -8.52 11.79
CA LEU A 981 16.47 -7.89 12.73
C LEU A 981 15.74 -7.07 13.80
N GLN A 982 14.67 -6.37 13.40
CA GLN A 982 13.82 -5.63 14.32
C GLN A 982 13.09 -6.56 15.29
N ASP A 983 12.55 -7.68 14.80
CA ASP A 983 11.90 -8.71 15.63
C ASP A 983 12.84 -9.27 16.68
N ILE A 984 14.05 -9.65 16.29
CA ILE A 984 15.05 -10.19 17.21
C ILE A 984 15.37 -9.15 18.30
N TYR A 985 15.65 -7.90 17.89
CA TYR A 985 15.92 -6.80 18.82
C TYR A 985 14.79 -6.61 19.84
N ASP A 986 13.55 -6.55 19.36
CA ASP A 986 12.38 -6.27 20.20
C ASP A 986 12.02 -7.42 21.12
N ASN A 987 12.05 -8.65 20.61
CA ASN A 987 11.78 -9.84 21.41
C ASN A 987 12.78 -9.91 22.57
N GLU A 988 14.07 -9.78 22.28
CA GLU A 988 15.12 -9.88 23.29
C GLU A 988 15.09 -8.70 24.26
N LYS A 989 14.92 -7.47 23.76
CA LYS A 989 14.78 -6.28 24.61
C LYS A 989 13.65 -6.42 25.64
N ASN A 990 12.57 -7.13 25.28
CA ASN A 990 11.42 -7.41 26.13
C ASN A 990 11.52 -8.73 26.92
N GLY A 991 12.67 -9.40 26.91
CA GLY A 991 12.91 -10.60 27.70
C GLY A 991 12.38 -11.90 27.08
N TYR A 992 12.05 -11.91 25.79
CA TYR A 992 11.69 -13.11 25.02
C TYR A 992 12.91 -13.68 24.28
N THR A 993 12.81 -14.92 23.82
CA THR A 993 13.79 -15.49 22.87
C THR A 993 13.70 -14.78 21.52
N TYR A 994 14.74 -14.87 20.67
CA TYR A 994 14.79 -14.18 19.36
C TYR A 994 13.56 -14.37 18.45
N ASN A 995 12.81 -15.47 18.62
CA ASN A 995 11.62 -15.79 17.84
C ASN A 995 10.29 -15.52 18.58
N GLY A 996 10.31 -14.74 19.66
CA GLY A 996 9.14 -14.36 20.45
C GLY A 996 8.68 -15.43 21.45
N GLY A 997 9.35 -16.59 21.50
CA GLY A 997 9.04 -17.62 22.50
C GLY A 997 9.37 -17.17 23.92
N SER A 998 8.62 -17.68 24.90
CA SER A 998 8.85 -17.39 26.31
C SER A 998 10.28 -17.77 26.74
N ARG A 999 10.93 -16.84 27.42
CA ARG A 999 12.26 -17.08 28.00
C ARG A 999 12.10 -17.66 29.38
N SER A 1000 12.71 -18.81 29.61
CA SER A 1000 12.89 -19.33 30.97
C SER A 1000 14.26 -18.88 31.45
N CYS A 1001 14.31 -17.89 32.36
CA CYS A 1001 15.51 -17.48 33.11
C CYS A 1001 15.63 -18.09 34.52
N PRO A 1002 15.21 -19.34 34.83
CA PRO A 1002 15.05 -19.78 36.21
C PRO A 1002 16.38 -20.28 36.77
N VAL A 1003 17.46 -19.51 36.65
CA VAL A 1003 18.76 -19.89 37.19
C VAL A 1003 19.16 -18.84 38.22
N LEU A 1004 18.59 -18.97 39.42
CA LEU A 1004 19.18 -18.32 40.59
C LEU A 1004 20.53 -18.99 40.87
N CYS A 1005 21.60 -18.22 40.84
CA CYS A 1005 22.95 -18.70 41.11
C CYS A 1005 23.25 -18.65 42.62
N PRO A 1006 23.78 -19.70 43.25
CA PRO A 1006 24.04 -19.62 44.67
C PRO A 1006 25.14 -18.61 44.97
N LEU A 1007 24.88 -17.84 46.02
CA LEU A 1007 25.81 -16.93 46.64
C LEU A 1007 26.92 -17.67 47.38
N SER A 1008 28.04 -16.98 47.54
CA SER A 1008 29.06 -17.29 48.55
C SER A 1008 29.00 -16.21 49.64
N PRO A 1009 28.18 -16.39 50.71
CA PRO A 1009 28.04 -15.39 51.76
C PRO A 1009 29.39 -15.06 52.42
N VAL A 1010 29.71 -13.77 52.52
CA VAL A 1010 30.97 -13.29 53.10
C VAL A 1010 30.78 -12.96 54.59
N CYS A 1011 30.24 -13.89 55.36
CA CYS A 1011 29.93 -13.73 56.79
C CYS A 1011 29.85 -15.10 57.52
N ASP A 1012 29.81 -15.09 58.85
CA ASP A 1012 29.56 -16.29 59.67
C ASP A 1012 28.05 -16.56 59.73
N LEU A 1013 27.59 -17.64 59.07
CA LEU A 1013 26.17 -18.00 58.99
C LEU A 1013 25.73 -18.80 60.22
N GLN A 1014 24.59 -18.41 60.79
CA GLN A 1014 23.90 -19.11 61.88
C GLN A 1014 22.44 -19.37 61.51
N ASN A 1015 21.83 -20.43 62.04
CA ASN A 1015 20.43 -20.75 61.75
C ASN A 1015 19.48 -19.64 62.24
N GLY A 1016 18.45 -19.37 61.45
CA GLY A 1016 17.41 -18.38 61.70
C GLY A 1016 17.46 -17.20 60.72
N LEU A 1017 16.54 -16.25 60.88
CA LEU A 1017 16.50 -14.99 60.13
C LEU A 1017 16.49 -13.81 61.11
N GLU A 1018 17.01 -12.67 60.67
CA GLU A 1018 16.83 -11.42 61.41
C GLU A 1018 15.43 -10.87 61.10
N ILE A 1019 14.62 -10.63 62.13
CA ILE A 1019 13.29 -10.03 62.02
C ILE A 1019 13.32 -8.61 62.59
N ARG A 1020 12.63 -7.68 61.94
CA ARG A 1020 12.39 -6.31 62.41
C ARG A 1020 10.93 -5.96 62.22
N THR A 1021 10.35 -5.21 63.14
CA THR A 1021 9.00 -4.65 62.96
C THR A 1021 9.01 -3.13 63.06
N TYR A 1022 8.11 -2.49 62.33
CA TYR A 1022 8.03 -1.04 62.19
C TYR A 1022 6.58 -0.55 62.31
N ASP A 1023 6.37 0.56 63.02
CA ASP A 1023 5.10 1.27 63.12
C ASP A 1023 4.76 1.93 61.78
N ILE A 1024 3.62 1.57 61.20
CA ILE A 1024 3.12 2.15 59.94
C ILE A 1024 1.77 2.85 60.13
N SER A 1025 1.43 3.25 61.35
CA SER A 1025 0.14 3.89 61.68
C SER A 1025 -0.18 5.15 60.87
N THR A 1026 0.83 5.79 60.26
CA THR A 1026 0.68 6.96 59.38
C THR A 1026 0.66 6.61 57.88
N TYR A 1027 0.73 5.34 57.49
CA TYR A 1027 0.79 4.92 56.10
C TYR A 1027 -0.58 5.13 55.42
N ALA A 1028 -0.63 6.04 54.46
CA ALA A 1028 -1.89 6.52 53.88
C ALA A 1028 -2.59 5.50 52.97
N GLN A 1029 -1.83 4.64 52.29
CA GLN A 1029 -2.36 3.63 51.36
C GLN A 1029 -2.95 2.41 52.09
N LYS A 1030 -2.63 2.26 53.39
CA LYS A 1030 -3.00 1.13 54.25
C LYS A 1030 -2.32 -0.18 53.88
N TYR A 1031 -2.41 -0.61 52.62
CA TYR A 1031 -1.83 -1.85 52.11
C TYR A 1031 -1.06 -1.59 50.82
N PRO A 1032 0.08 -2.25 50.59
CA PRO A 1032 0.72 -2.25 49.28
C PRO A 1032 -0.08 -3.13 48.30
N GLU A 1033 -0.31 -2.64 47.08
CA GLU A 1033 -1.09 -3.36 46.04
C GLU A 1033 -0.18 -4.13 45.06
N ASN A 1034 1.13 -3.92 45.13
CA ASN A 1034 2.14 -4.56 44.28
C ASN A 1034 3.54 -4.45 44.90
N HIS A 1035 4.54 -5.07 44.25
CA HIS A 1035 5.95 -5.02 44.65
C HIS A 1035 6.50 -3.59 44.82
N THR A 1036 6.17 -2.68 43.90
CA THR A 1036 6.65 -1.29 43.92
C THR A 1036 6.11 -0.51 45.12
N ASP A 1037 4.83 -0.69 45.46
CA ASP A 1037 4.25 -0.10 46.67
C ASP A 1037 4.94 -0.63 47.93
N TYR A 1038 5.32 -1.91 47.93
CA TYR A 1038 6.08 -2.53 49.01
C TYR A 1038 7.48 -1.95 49.15
N ASP A 1039 8.16 -1.63 48.05
CA ASP A 1039 9.45 -0.95 48.05
C ASP A 1039 9.35 0.47 48.61
N LEU A 1040 8.28 1.20 48.26
CA LEU A 1040 7.99 2.52 48.84
C LEU A 1040 7.70 2.44 50.34
N LEU A 1041 6.88 1.48 50.77
CA LEU A 1041 6.59 1.23 52.18
C LEU A 1041 7.87 0.93 52.97
N GLU A 1042 8.72 0.02 52.47
CA GLU A 1042 10.01 -0.30 53.10
C GLU A 1042 10.91 0.93 53.15
N SER A 1043 11.05 1.68 52.05
CA SER A 1043 11.88 2.88 51.98
C SER A 1043 11.45 3.95 53.01
N ASP A 1044 10.16 4.19 53.14
CA ASP A 1044 9.61 5.26 53.99
C ASP A 1044 9.57 4.86 55.47
N TYR A 1045 9.27 3.58 55.77
CA TYR A 1045 8.97 3.15 57.13
C TYR A 1045 10.04 2.25 57.78
N ALA A 1046 10.93 1.60 57.02
CA ALA A 1046 11.99 0.76 57.58
C ALA A 1046 13.16 1.55 58.24
N THR A 1047 12.84 2.65 58.92
CA THR A 1047 13.79 3.59 59.50
C THR A 1047 14.00 3.34 61.00
N ASN A 1048 15.05 3.92 61.59
CA ASN A 1048 15.28 3.84 63.04
C ASN A 1048 14.18 4.52 63.86
N THR A 1049 13.46 5.50 63.29
CA THR A 1049 12.41 6.25 64.00
C THR A 1049 11.14 5.41 64.19
N ASN A 1050 10.79 4.62 63.18
CA ASN A 1050 9.55 3.84 63.17
C ASN A 1050 9.76 2.40 63.67
N ARG A 1051 11.00 1.96 63.90
CA ARG A 1051 11.28 0.58 64.33
C ARG A 1051 10.80 0.34 65.76
N PHE A 1052 9.99 -0.69 65.97
CA PHE A 1052 9.68 -1.21 67.30
C PHE A 1052 10.94 -1.85 67.91
N ASP A 1053 11.41 -2.97 67.34
CA ASP A 1053 12.74 -3.53 67.64
C ASP A 1053 13.18 -4.52 66.54
N LYS A 1054 14.25 -5.27 66.81
CA LYS A 1054 14.76 -6.36 65.98
C LYS A 1054 15.15 -7.57 66.82
N GLY A 1055 15.12 -8.75 66.20
CA GLY A 1055 15.51 -10.00 66.85
C GLY A 1055 15.80 -11.12 65.86
N LEU A 1056 15.72 -12.36 66.34
CA LEU A 1056 15.93 -13.56 65.53
C LEU A 1056 14.69 -14.45 65.55
N VAL A 1057 14.38 -15.05 64.41
CA VAL A 1057 13.32 -16.04 64.27
C VAL A 1057 13.84 -17.31 63.61
N ASN A 1058 13.28 -18.47 63.96
CA ASN A 1058 13.72 -19.76 63.41
C ASN A 1058 12.97 -20.16 62.13
N THR A 1059 11.75 -19.67 61.92
CA THR A 1059 10.86 -20.00 60.80
C THR A 1059 9.95 -18.83 60.50
N ILE A 1060 9.40 -18.75 59.28
CA ILE A 1060 8.30 -17.84 58.94
C ILE A 1060 7.04 -18.70 58.95
N ASP A 1061 6.44 -18.83 60.13
CA ASP A 1061 5.27 -19.68 60.39
C ASP A 1061 4.50 -19.15 61.60
N THR A 1062 3.78 -18.05 61.38
CA THR A 1062 3.05 -17.35 62.44
C THR A 1062 1.59 -17.19 62.04
N THR A 1063 0.68 -17.52 62.96
CA THR A 1063 -0.78 -17.51 62.72
C THR A 1063 -1.55 -16.99 63.92
N GLY A 1064 -2.68 -16.33 63.69
CA GLY A 1064 -3.56 -15.78 64.73
C GLY A 1064 -3.37 -14.26 64.89
N ASN A 1065 -3.64 -13.73 66.07
CA ASN A 1065 -3.61 -12.29 66.36
C ASN A 1065 -2.46 -11.93 67.31
N ASN A 1066 -1.98 -10.70 67.21
CA ASN A 1066 -0.98 -10.06 68.08
C ASN A 1066 0.40 -10.75 67.99
N ASN A 1067 0.88 -10.90 66.77
CA ASN A 1067 2.12 -11.57 66.39
C ASN A 1067 3.31 -10.65 66.16
N ASN A 1068 3.18 -9.34 66.42
CA ASN A 1068 4.33 -8.44 66.50
C ASN A 1068 5.17 -8.77 67.77
N PRO A 1069 6.40 -9.31 67.63
CA PRO A 1069 7.16 -9.79 68.78
C PRO A 1069 7.84 -8.69 69.62
N PHE A 1070 7.71 -7.42 69.20
CA PHE A 1070 8.43 -6.29 69.80
C PHE A 1070 7.49 -5.18 70.32
N HIS A 1071 6.21 -5.47 70.44
CA HIS A 1071 5.22 -4.55 70.99
C HIS A 1071 4.19 -5.31 71.84
N ASP A 1072 3.62 -4.65 72.86
CA ASP A 1072 2.64 -5.25 73.77
C ASP A 1072 1.25 -4.67 73.45
N GLY A 1073 0.37 -5.39 72.71
CA GLY A 1073 -0.96 -4.87 72.36
C GLY A 1073 -1.81 -5.74 71.42
N THR A 1074 -2.96 -5.18 70.98
CA THR A 1074 -3.67 -5.62 69.76
C THR A 1074 -2.98 -4.96 68.59
N ASP A 1075 -1.93 -5.60 68.08
CA ASP A 1075 -0.93 -4.94 67.23
C ASP A 1075 -1.37 -4.96 65.77
N ASP A 1076 -2.24 -4.01 65.45
CA ASP A 1076 -2.57 -3.64 64.08
C ASP A 1076 -1.60 -2.55 63.57
N LYS A 1077 -1.47 -2.38 62.25
CA LYS A 1077 -0.71 -1.28 61.61
C LYS A 1077 0.80 -1.37 61.81
N TYR A 1078 1.38 -2.51 61.47
CA TYR A 1078 2.82 -2.70 61.47
C TYR A 1078 3.34 -3.37 60.19
N PHE A 1079 4.62 -3.16 59.93
CA PHE A 1079 5.37 -3.78 58.84
C PHE A 1079 6.47 -4.66 59.44
N THR A 1080 6.57 -5.90 58.97
CA THR A 1080 7.57 -6.88 59.37
C THR A 1080 8.54 -7.17 58.23
N LEU A 1081 9.84 -7.14 58.54
CA LEU A 1081 10.91 -7.43 57.60
C LEU A 1081 11.79 -8.56 58.13
N PHE A 1082 11.85 -9.66 57.40
CA PHE A 1082 12.78 -10.77 57.63
C PHE A 1082 13.93 -10.67 56.63
N ASN A 1083 15.17 -10.76 57.11
CA ASN A 1083 16.36 -10.78 56.28
C ASN A 1083 17.29 -11.94 56.66
N GLY A 1084 17.86 -12.58 55.64
CA GLY A 1084 18.85 -13.63 55.82
C GLY A 1084 19.16 -14.34 54.51
N TYR A 1085 19.36 -15.63 54.59
CA TYR A 1085 19.67 -16.52 53.49
C TYR A 1085 18.82 -17.78 53.56
N LEU A 1086 18.35 -18.21 52.40
CA LEU A 1086 17.78 -19.53 52.17
C LEU A 1086 18.87 -20.45 51.63
N TYR A 1087 19.09 -21.60 52.26
CA TYR A 1087 19.93 -22.66 51.72
C TYR A 1087 19.11 -23.66 50.92
N ILE A 1088 19.44 -23.82 49.65
CA ILE A 1088 18.85 -24.83 48.75
C ILE A 1088 19.77 -26.07 48.73
N PRO A 1089 19.31 -27.22 49.24
CA PRO A 1089 20.17 -28.38 49.45
C PRO A 1089 20.50 -29.18 48.19
N LEU A 1090 19.72 -29.06 47.11
CA LEU A 1090 19.95 -29.77 45.85
C LEU A 1090 19.39 -28.98 44.67
N ALA A 1091 19.95 -29.20 43.48
CA ALA A 1091 19.48 -28.58 42.24
C ALA A 1091 18.09 -29.11 41.82
N GLY A 1092 17.24 -28.25 41.27
CA GLY A 1092 15.93 -28.62 40.75
C GLY A 1092 14.86 -27.54 40.96
N SER A 1093 13.63 -27.86 40.58
CA SER A 1093 12.46 -26.98 40.72
C SER A 1093 11.85 -27.04 42.13
N TYR A 1094 11.76 -25.88 42.77
CA TYR A 1094 11.08 -25.69 44.05
C TYR A 1094 9.87 -24.77 43.85
N THR A 1095 8.73 -25.11 44.42
CA THR A 1095 7.57 -24.20 44.46
C THR A 1095 7.52 -23.54 45.83
N PHE A 1096 7.55 -22.20 45.89
CA PHE A 1096 7.36 -21.44 47.12
C PHE A 1096 5.95 -20.88 47.18
N ALA A 1097 5.34 -20.90 48.36
CA ALA A 1097 4.06 -20.24 48.59
C ALA A 1097 4.16 -19.28 49.77
N VAL A 1098 3.49 -18.13 49.65
CA VAL A 1098 3.37 -17.13 50.71
C VAL A 1098 1.93 -17.10 51.19
N ASN A 1099 1.71 -16.83 52.48
CA ASN A 1099 0.39 -16.72 53.09
C ASN A 1099 0.43 -15.67 54.19
N GLY A 1100 -0.58 -14.82 54.29
CA GLY A 1100 -0.69 -13.83 55.36
C GLY A 1100 -2.08 -13.23 55.52
N ASP A 1101 -2.25 -12.46 56.59
CA ASP A 1101 -3.36 -11.51 56.74
C ASP A 1101 -2.79 -10.12 56.39
N ASP A 1102 -3.44 -9.48 55.42
CA ASP A 1102 -2.93 -8.42 54.56
C ASP A 1102 -1.63 -8.79 53.82
N ALA A 1103 -0.90 -7.82 53.27
CA ALA A 1103 0.09 -8.09 52.24
C ALA A 1103 1.30 -8.90 52.72
N VAL A 1104 1.76 -9.86 51.92
CA VAL A 1104 2.99 -10.66 52.15
C VAL A 1104 3.80 -10.85 50.87
N GLU A 1105 5.13 -10.92 51.02
CA GLU A 1105 6.02 -11.13 49.88
C GLU A 1105 7.31 -11.85 50.27
N LEU A 1106 7.69 -12.86 49.50
CA LEU A 1106 9.02 -13.45 49.48
C LEU A 1106 9.83 -12.81 48.34
N ILE A 1107 11.06 -12.40 48.64
CA ILE A 1107 12.06 -12.04 47.65
C ILE A 1107 13.27 -12.95 47.83
N LEU A 1108 13.65 -13.65 46.76
CA LEU A 1108 14.90 -14.40 46.68
C LEU A 1108 15.87 -13.69 45.73
N ASN A 1109 17.12 -13.58 46.16
CA ASN A 1109 18.17 -12.88 45.42
C ASN A 1109 19.49 -13.68 45.42
N ASP A 1110 20.20 -13.66 44.29
CA ASP A 1110 21.51 -14.26 44.07
C ASP A 1110 22.67 -13.26 43.90
N SER A 1111 22.59 -12.11 44.58
CA SER A 1111 23.35 -10.86 44.41
C SER A 1111 23.07 -10.08 43.12
N GLU A 1112 22.29 -10.66 42.21
CA GLU A 1112 22.25 -10.23 40.82
C GLU A 1112 20.81 -10.02 40.29
N GLN A 1113 19.81 -10.75 40.79
CA GLN A 1113 18.39 -10.58 40.46
C GLN A 1113 17.50 -10.67 41.73
N ASN A 1114 16.38 -9.93 41.77
CA ASN A 1114 15.32 -10.10 42.78
C ASN A 1114 14.15 -10.85 42.13
N ILE A 1115 13.80 -12.02 42.67
CA ILE A 1115 12.57 -12.72 42.30
C ILE A 1115 11.58 -12.57 43.43
N SER A 1116 10.44 -11.90 43.18
CA SER A 1116 9.36 -11.73 44.14
C SER A 1116 8.22 -12.74 43.93
N ILE A 1117 7.64 -13.20 45.04
CA ILE A 1117 6.44 -14.03 45.10
C ILE A 1117 5.57 -13.40 46.20
N GLY A 1118 4.45 -12.78 45.81
CA GLY A 1118 3.65 -11.97 46.73
C GLY A 1118 2.15 -12.21 46.63
N TRP A 1119 1.47 -11.82 47.69
CA TRP A 1119 0.02 -11.64 47.76
C TRP A 1119 -0.22 -10.26 48.37
N TYR A 1120 -0.84 -9.38 47.61
CA TYR A 1120 -0.94 -7.94 47.91
C TYR A 1120 -2.39 -7.53 48.21
N GLY A 1121 -2.57 -6.30 48.68
CA GLY A 1121 -3.87 -5.74 49.05
C GLY A 1121 -4.46 -6.36 50.32
N GLN A 1122 -5.70 -5.99 50.65
CA GLN A 1122 -6.39 -6.47 51.84
C GLN A 1122 -6.93 -7.90 51.66
N HIS A 1123 -6.52 -8.83 52.50
CA HIS A 1123 -6.97 -10.23 52.45
C HIS A 1123 -6.70 -10.96 53.76
N ARG A 1124 -7.33 -12.13 53.97
CA ARG A 1124 -7.05 -13.04 55.09
C ARG A 1124 -6.32 -14.27 54.58
N THR A 1125 -5.61 -14.98 55.46
CA THR A 1125 -4.91 -16.23 55.10
C THR A 1125 -5.80 -17.24 54.37
N ASP A 1126 -5.32 -17.83 53.28
CA ASP A 1126 -6.04 -18.85 52.50
C ASP A 1126 -5.24 -20.12 52.21
N GLY A 1127 -3.95 -20.18 52.59
CA GLY A 1127 -3.15 -21.40 52.53
C GLY A 1127 -1.95 -21.28 51.59
N THR A 1128 -1.93 -22.03 50.48
CA THR A 1128 -0.77 -22.13 49.58
C THR A 1128 -1.08 -21.76 48.14
N ASP A 1129 -2.20 -21.08 47.91
CA ASP A 1129 -2.70 -20.78 46.56
C ASP A 1129 -1.89 -19.68 45.87
N HIS A 1130 -1.20 -18.84 46.67
CA HIS A 1130 -0.26 -17.82 46.21
C HIS A 1130 1.16 -18.36 46.14
N ASN A 1131 1.49 -19.02 45.02
CA ASN A 1131 2.76 -19.73 44.85
C ASN A 1131 3.41 -19.52 43.48
N SER A 1132 4.73 -19.73 43.41
CA SER A 1132 5.50 -19.74 42.17
C SER A 1132 6.62 -20.78 42.22
N THR A 1133 6.97 -21.34 41.05
CA THR A 1133 8.01 -22.38 40.92
C THR A 1133 9.30 -21.79 40.36
N LEU A 1134 10.39 -21.96 41.10
CA LEU A 1134 11.73 -21.51 40.76
C LEU A 1134 12.66 -22.70 40.56
N TYR A 1135 13.54 -22.64 39.56
CA TYR A 1135 14.59 -23.64 39.38
C TYR A 1135 15.90 -23.14 39.99
N PHE A 1136 16.64 -24.06 40.60
CA PHE A 1136 17.96 -23.80 41.15
C PHE A 1136 18.96 -24.73 40.46
N SER A 1137 19.99 -24.14 39.84
CA SER A 1137 20.94 -24.88 39.01
C SER A 1137 21.95 -25.70 39.80
N LYS A 1138 22.20 -25.33 41.06
CA LYS A 1138 23.08 -26.03 42.01
C LYS A 1138 22.64 -25.75 43.44
N SER A 1139 23.07 -26.59 44.38
CA SER A 1139 22.89 -26.33 45.80
C SER A 1139 23.66 -25.10 46.26
N GLY A 1140 23.13 -24.34 47.21
CA GLY A 1140 23.85 -23.23 47.84
C GLY A 1140 22.93 -22.21 48.51
N TYR A 1141 23.49 -21.06 48.86
CA TYR A 1141 22.80 -20.01 49.59
C TYR A 1141 22.22 -18.95 48.65
N TYR A 1142 21.06 -18.42 49.02
CA TYR A 1142 20.36 -17.36 48.31
C TYR A 1142 19.94 -16.33 49.33
N GLN A 1143 20.10 -15.04 49.05
CA GLN A 1143 19.62 -14.01 49.96
C GLN A 1143 18.09 -14.08 49.98
N LEU A 1144 17.54 -14.10 51.20
CA LEU A 1144 16.11 -14.14 51.45
C LEU A 1144 15.72 -12.85 52.14
N LYS A 1145 14.73 -12.18 51.56
CA LYS A 1145 13.93 -11.16 52.23
C LYS A 1145 12.48 -11.63 52.24
N PHE A 1146 11.82 -11.56 53.38
CA PHE A 1146 10.38 -11.75 53.46
C PHE A 1146 9.76 -10.52 54.11
N ARG A 1147 8.64 -10.06 53.57
CA ARG A 1147 7.94 -8.85 53.98
C ARG A 1147 6.51 -9.20 54.32
N HIS A 1148 6.00 -8.63 55.41
CA HIS A 1148 4.60 -8.73 55.82
C HIS A 1148 4.15 -7.34 56.27
N GLN A 1149 2.93 -6.97 55.91
CA GLN A 1149 2.31 -5.74 56.33
C GLN A 1149 0.91 -6.07 56.84
N ASP A 1150 0.58 -5.57 58.02
CA ASP A 1150 -0.74 -5.71 58.64
C ASP A 1150 -1.35 -4.34 58.92
N TRP A 1151 -2.66 -4.18 58.71
CA TRP A 1151 -3.37 -2.93 58.98
C TRP A 1151 -4.43 -2.99 60.07
N ASP A 1152 -5.28 -4.02 60.08
CA ASP A 1152 -6.33 -4.26 61.09
C ASP A 1152 -6.76 -5.75 61.02
N GLY A 1153 -6.71 -6.54 62.10
CA GLY A 1153 -7.29 -7.89 62.11
C GLY A 1153 -6.47 -8.97 62.82
N ASP A 1154 -6.34 -10.13 62.15
CA ASP A 1154 -5.34 -11.13 62.52
C ASP A 1154 -4.03 -10.72 61.80
N ASP A 1155 -2.86 -11.18 62.22
CA ASP A 1155 -1.58 -10.68 61.69
C ASP A 1155 -0.63 -11.85 61.40
N SER A 1156 -1.09 -12.70 60.47
CA SER A 1156 -0.44 -13.97 60.15
C SER A 1156 0.56 -13.82 59.00
N TYR A 1157 1.62 -14.62 59.00
CA TYR A 1157 2.59 -14.70 57.91
C TYR A 1157 3.30 -16.07 57.89
N GLN A 1158 3.32 -16.72 56.73
CA GLN A 1158 3.91 -18.05 56.55
C GLN A 1158 4.65 -18.17 55.22
N LEU A 1159 5.76 -18.90 55.22
CA LEU A 1159 6.51 -19.25 54.02
C LEU A 1159 6.59 -20.78 53.85
N PHE A 1160 5.99 -21.26 52.77
CA PHE A 1160 6.00 -22.67 52.39
C PHE A 1160 6.94 -22.92 51.21
N TRP A 1161 7.39 -24.16 51.10
CA TRP A 1161 8.04 -24.67 49.91
C TRP A 1161 7.60 -26.10 49.58
N LYS A 1162 7.85 -26.50 48.34
CA LYS A 1162 7.75 -27.85 47.82
C LYS A 1162 9.05 -28.14 47.07
N LYS A 1163 9.82 -29.13 47.52
CA LYS A 1163 11.12 -29.46 46.93
C LYS A 1163 10.94 -30.29 45.64
N PRO A 1164 12.00 -30.46 44.83
CA PRO A 1164 11.97 -31.34 43.67
C PRO A 1164 11.49 -32.75 44.06
N GLY A 1165 10.37 -33.18 43.48
CA GLY A 1165 9.77 -34.50 43.73
C GLY A 1165 8.81 -34.59 44.92
N ASP A 1166 8.66 -33.54 45.73
CA ASP A 1166 7.63 -33.50 46.77
C ASP A 1166 6.23 -33.43 46.13
N THR A 1167 5.18 -33.88 46.83
CA THR A 1167 3.78 -33.80 46.36
C THR A 1167 2.94 -32.77 47.11
N SER A 1168 3.42 -32.24 48.23
CA SER A 1168 2.70 -31.29 49.10
C SER A 1168 3.64 -30.20 49.62
N PHE A 1169 3.10 -29.03 49.94
CA PHE A 1169 3.83 -27.95 50.59
C PHE A 1169 4.19 -28.30 52.04
N SER A 1170 5.28 -27.71 52.53
CA SER A 1170 5.71 -27.73 53.93
C SER A 1170 6.32 -26.38 54.30
N ILE A 1171 6.31 -26.01 55.57
CA ILE A 1171 6.99 -24.80 56.05
C ILE A 1171 8.49 -24.92 55.80
N VAL A 1172 9.13 -23.82 55.37
CA VAL A 1172 10.59 -23.78 55.20
C VAL A 1172 11.25 -23.97 56.57
N PRO A 1173 12.04 -25.04 56.78
CA PRO A 1173 12.57 -25.36 58.10
C PRO A 1173 13.76 -24.46 58.47
N ASN A 1174 13.98 -24.27 59.77
CA ASN A 1174 15.11 -23.50 60.31
C ASN A 1174 16.49 -24.00 59.82
N SER A 1175 16.62 -25.29 59.47
CA SER A 1175 17.85 -25.83 58.89
C SER A 1175 18.23 -25.24 57.53
N ASN A 1176 17.31 -24.50 56.91
CA ASN A 1176 17.46 -23.89 55.60
C ASN A 1176 17.42 -22.37 55.65
N LEU A 1177 17.24 -21.77 56.83
CA LEU A 1177 17.21 -20.33 57.02
C LEU A 1177 18.43 -19.91 57.83
N PHE A 1178 19.17 -18.92 57.33
CA PHE A 1178 20.40 -18.46 57.93
C PHE A 1178 20.47 -16.94 58.01
N TYR A 1179 21.14 -16.39 59.00
CA TYR A 1179 21.44 -14.96 59.07
C TYR A 1179 22.96 -14.77 59.20
N CYS A 1180 23.46 -13.62 58.71
CA CYS A 1180 24.84 -13.21 58.94
C CYS A 1180 24.99 -12.67 60.36
N LYS A 1181 25.89 -13.26 61.15
CA LYS A 1181 26.20 -12.81 62.50
C LYS A 1181 27.11 -11.58 62.56
#